data_AF-A0A7C1CBJ9-F1
#
_entry.id   AF-A0A7C1CBJ9-F1
#
_cell.length_a   1.000
_cell.length_b   1.000
_cell.length_c   1.000
_cell.angle_alpha   90.00
_cell.angle_beta   90.00
_cell.angle_gamma   90.00
#
_symmetry.space_group_name_H-M   'P 1'
#
loop_
_entity.id
_entity.type
_entity.pdbx_description
1 polymer ?
#
loop_
_entity_poly.entity_id
_entity_poly.type
_entity_poly.pdbx_seq_one_letter_code
_entity_poly.pdbx_strand_id
1 'polypeptide(L)'
;MRPYGFKQNAFTIVHIIFRLKDERLTMDSIIEQTGGIEEPAYDNVFDLLARPIRKLIKEKGFVRPTEPQSKVIPKILEGKNVLLISPTASGKTEAAVLPIFNMLIQMPRSEPGIKVLYITPLRALNRDMLERLEWWCSNLDIKLAVRHGDTDPSERSRQARSPPDMLITTPETLQSILSGWIMRRHLQSVRWVVVDEVHELADSKRGSQLALALERLRSITRKDFQTIGLSATIGTPEKVAQFLVGNNRPVEIVRVPVARMMRLKIMYPQPEEVDEELAAKLFTHPEVAARLRVMREFIEKHNSVLLFTNTRTISEVLASRFRIWDVNFPISIHHGSLAKPSRIAAERGLKEGELRGLVCTSSLELGIDVGRVDLVIQYMSPRQVTRLIQRVGRSGHRIGRIAKGIIITMDSDDTLEAMVIGRKAYKEELEPVEIPEKPLDVLNHQIAALLLKRRRLTLDEIYELYRNAYPYRNLTIDEVKQILEYMHNRFPRLAWVSFEDGVILKPRRTKALYEYFFENLSMIPDEKHYLVIDRDTDAAVGLLDEAFVAEYGKPGVKFIIRGSPWKIVNVSADRIYVKSIDDPTGAIPSWVGEEIPVPFEVAQEVGAIRRFVEEKMKAGLSREEIVRELAERYPADEKTIREALKEIFEHIEMGYPAPTDKRITVEEWEDFIILQCSFGSLTNRALAQILGHILSERTGYSIVVQHDPYRIFIQTMGEIKTEDLMEILLGLKDSDKEAIKDALTRAVVKTGIFKRRLIHVARRFGAIKKWVDFGSVSLRNLIKSFEDTVIYEEALKEVFTKDLDLKNLVNVL
;
A
#
# COMPACT_ATOMS: atom_id res chain seq x y z
N MET A 1 -63.51 -6.49 -2.41
CA MET A 1 -64.16 -6.33 -3.72
C MET A 1 -63.08 -6.12 -4.77
N ARG A 2 -63.16 -6.86 -5.88
CA ARG A 2 -62.21 -6.87 -7.03
C ARG A 2 -62.31 -5.58 -7.91
N PRO A 3 -61.61 -5.43 -9.06
CA PRO A 3 -60.16 -5.37 -9.37
C PRO A 3 -59.87 -4.34 -10.54
N TYR A 4 -58.82 -4.58 -11.35
CA TYR A 4 -58.33 -3.97 -12.62
C TYR A 4 -57.02 -3.18 -12.43
N GLY A 5 -55.90 -3.37 -13.13
CA GLY A 5 -55.48 -4.10 -14.34
C GLY A 5 -54.33 -3.23 -14.92
N PHE A 6 -53.13 -3.75 -15.18
CA PHE A 6 -52.66 -4.01 -16.55
C PHE A 6 -51.34 -4.80 -16.51
N LYS A 7 -51.40 -6.05 -16.93
CA LYS A 7 -50.29 -6.81 -17.52
C LYS A 7 -50.33 -6.53 -19.02
N GLN A 8 -49.30 -5.90 -19.58
CA GLN A 8 -48.90 -6.03 -21.00
C GLN A 8 -47.65 -5.15 -21.21
N ASN A 9 -46.47 -5.77 -21.25
CA ASN A 9 -45.27 -5.22 -21.92
C ASN A 9 -44.17 -6.27 -22.13
N ALA A 10 -44.52 -7.56 -22.14
CA ALA A 10 -43.57 -8.65 -22.39
C ALA A 10 -43.58 -9.15 -23.85
N PHE A 11 -44.42 -8.58 -24.73
CA PHE A 11 -44.60 -9.08 -26.10
C PHE A 11 -44.10 -8.14 -27.21
N THR A 12 -43.57 -6.96 -26.89
CA THR A 12 -43.11 -5.98 -27.91
C THR A 12 -41.60 -6.06 -28.18
N ILE A 13 -40.81 -6.72 -27.31
CA ILE A 13 -39.34 -6.72 -27.41
C ILE A 13 -38.80 -7.76 -28.42
N VAL A 14 -39.57 -8.81 -28.73
CA VAL A 14 -39.10 -9.91 -29.61
C VAL A 14 -39.25 -9.60 -31.11
N HIS A 15 -40.04 -8.58 -31.48
CA HIS A 15 -40.22 -8.20 -32.90
C HIS A 15 -39.30 -7.08 -33.40
N ILE A 16 -38.57 -6.39 -32.52
CA ILE A 16 -37.61 -5.34 -32.92
C ILE A 16 -36.22 -5.93 -33.20
N ILE A 17 -35.91 -7.11 -32.65
CA ILE A 17 -34.58 -7.75 -32.80
C ILE A 17 -34.35 -8.35 -34.21
N PHE A 18 -35.39 -8.50 -35.04
CA PHE A 18 -35.26 -9.11 -36.38
C PHE A 18 -35.24 -8.12 -37.56
N ARG A 19 -35.13 -6.80 -37.33
CA ARG A 19 -35.18 -5.82 -38.42
C ARG A 19 -34.18 -4.65 -38.35
N LEU A 20 -33.05 -4.82 -37.70
CA LEU A 20 -31.95 -3.83 -37.69
C LEU A 20 -30.61 -4.50 -38.04
N LYS A 21 -30.52 -5.00 -39.28
CA LYS A 21 -29.27 -4.98 -40.03
C LYS A 21 -29.34 -3.74 -40.91
N ASP A 22 -28.28 -2.93 -40.87
CA ASP A 22 -28.14 -1.63 -41.53
C ASP A 22 -28.89 -0.48 -40.86
N GLU A 23 -28.23 0.18 -39.89
CA GLU A 23 -27.98 1.64 -39.89
C GLU A 23 -27.27 2.06 -38.60
N ARG A 24 -26.29 2.98 -38.73
CA ARG A 24 -25.51 3.54 -37.62
C ARG A 24 -26.37 4.52 -36.82
N LEU A 25 -26.75 4.15 -35.59
CA LEU A 25 -27.37 5.05 -34.61
C LEU A 25 -26.39 5.32 -33.45
N THR A 26 -26.21 6.60 -33.11
CA THR A 26 -25.35 7.08 -32.02
C THR A 26 -26.03 6.90 -30.66
N MET A 27 -25.21 6.74 -29.60
CA MET A 27 -25.61 6.50 -28.21
C MET A 27 -26.65 7.50 -27.67
N ASP A 28 -26.65 8.73 -28.18
CA ASP A 28 -27.56 9.80 -27.78
C ASP A 28 -29.02 9.50 -28.15
N SER A 29 -29.27 8.76 -29.23
CA SER A 29 -30.62 8.40 -29.69
C SER A 29 -31.30 7.31 -28.84
N ILE A 30 -30.52 6.55 -28.07
CA ILE A 30 -31.03 5.48 -27.19
C ILE A 30 -31.54 6.08 -25.86
N ILE A 31 -30.99 7.22 -25.43
CA ILE A 31 -31.34 7.87 -24.15
C ILE A 31 -32.73 8.54 -24.23
N GLU A 32 -33.16 9.02 -25.39
CA GLU A 32 -34.46 9.69 -25.55
C GLU A 32 -35.67 8.74 -25.55
N GLN A 33 -35.50 7.44 -25.85
CA GLN A 33 -36.63 6.51 -25.99
C GLN A 33 -36.88 5.60 -24.79
N THR A 34 -35.92 5.41 -23.90
CA THR A 34 -36.14 4.72 -22.62
C THR A 34 -36.28 5.77 -21.53
N GLY A 35 -37.52 6.23 -21.28
CA GLY A 35 -37.85 7.21 -20.24
C GLY A 35 -37.09 6.93 -18.94
N GLY A 36 -36.00 7.68 -18.76
CA GLY A 36 -35.15 7.61 -17.59
C GLY A 36 -35.95 8.01 -16.38
N ILE A 37 -35.79 7.27 -15.28
CA ILE A 37 -36.24 7.72 -13.97
C ILE A 37 -35.39 8.96 -13.67
N GLU A 38 -35.93 10.15 -13.90
CA GLU A 38 -35.29 11.41 -13.52
C GLU A 38 -35.18 11.45 -11.98
N GLU A 39 -33.95 11.41 -11.47
CA GLU A 39 -33.66 11.85 -10.10
C GLU A 39 -34.01 13.35 -10.02
N PRO A 40 -34.67 13.83 -8.94
CA PRO A 40 -34.99 15.24 -8.81
C PRO A 40 -33.70 16.07 -8.86
N ALA A 41 -33.57 16.90 -9.90
CA ALA A 41 -32.44 17.80 -10.09
C ALA A 41 -32.55 18.96 -9.08
N TYR A 42 -31.83 18.85 -7.96
CA TYR A 42 -31.60 19.98 -7.07
C TYR A 42 -30.47 20.84 -7.65
N ASP A 43 -30.73 22.12 -7.93
CA ASP A 43 -29.68 23.08 -8.37
C ASP A 43 -28.53 23.22 -7.35
N ASN A 44 -28.81 22.95 -6.06
CA ASN A 44 -27.81 22.90 -5.00
C ASN A 44 -28.16 21.83 -3.96
N VAL A 45 -27.32 20.79 -3.88
CA VAL A 45 -27.50 19.67 -2.93
C VAL A 45 -27.52 20.11 -1.46
N PHE A 46 -26.93 21.26 -1.13
CA PHE A 46 -26.93 21.77 0.23
C PHE A 46 -28.34 22.18 0.70
N ASP A 47 -29.28 22.42 -0.21
CA ASP A 47 -30.66 22.74 0.14
C ASP A 47 -31.43 21.57 0.77
N LEU A 48 -30.92 20.34 0.61
CA LEU A 48 -31.39 19.16 1.33
C LEU A 48 -31.07 19.19 2.83
N LEU A 49 -30.13 20.03 3.25
CA LEU A 49 -29.63 20.09 4.62
C LEU A 49 -30.44 21.09 5.47
N ALA A 50 -30.56 20.78 6.76
CA ALA A 50 -31.27 21.62 7.72
C ALA A 50 -30.68 23.04 7.80
N ARG A 51 -31.53 24.01 8.15
CA ARG A 51 -31.16 25.44 8.22
C ARG A 51 -29.87 25.73 9.02
N PRO A 52 -29.61 25.12 10.20
CA PRO A 52 -28.37 25.36 10.93
C PRO A 52 -27.12 24.99 10.14
N ILE A 53 -27.14 23.86 9.42
CA ILE A 53 -26.00 23.40 8.62
C ILE A 53 -25.78 24.31 7.42
N ARG A 54 -26.85 24.70 6.71
CA ARG A 54 -26.76 25.64 5.59
C ARG A 54 -26.16 26.99 5.98
N LYS A 55 -26.48 27.48 7.19
CA LYS A 55 -25.87 28.70 7.73
C LYS A 55 -24.36 28.53 7.92
N LEU A 56 -23.93 27.43 8.54
CA LEU A 56 -22.51 27.15 8.77
C LEU A 56 -21.73 26.91 7.46
N ILE A 57 -22.34 26.26 6.46
CA ILE A 57 -21.76 26.11 5.11
C ILE A 57 -21.42 27.49 4.52
N LYS A 58 -22.34 28.45 4.61
CA LYS A 58 -22.11 29.82 4.14
C LYS A 58 -21.01 30.53 4.95
N GLU A 59 -21.04 30.42 6.28
CA GLU A 59 -20.03 31.03 7.17
C GLU A 59 -18.61 30.49 6.93
N LYS A 60 -18.49 29.18 6.64
CA LYS A 60 -17.22 28.54 6.34
C LYS A 60 -16.71 28.85 4.92
N GLY A 61 -17.51 29.54 4.10
CA GLY A 61 -17.15 30.01 2.76
C GLY A 61 -17.43 29.02 1.62
N PHE A 62 -18.26 28.00 1.83
CA PHE A 62 -18.66 27.10 0.76
C PHE A 62 -19.74 27.76 -0.10
N VAL A 63 -19.35 28.22 -1.30
CA VAL A 63 -20.25 28.92 -2.23
C VAL A 63 -21.18 27.94 -2.98
N ARG A 64 -20.63 26.79 -3.39
CA ARG A 64 -21.33 25.74 -4.15
C ARG A 64 -20.79 24.37 -3.77
N PRO A 65 -21.61 23.30 -3.82
CA PRO A 65 -21.13 21.96 -3.55
C PRO A 65 -20.10 21.53 -4.60
N THR A 66 -19.09 20.79 -4.16
CA THR A 66 -18.17 20.14 -5.09
C THR A 66 -18.86 18.95 -5.78
N GLU A 67 -18.30 18.46 -6.88
CA GLU A 67 -18.80 17.26 -7.56
C GLU A 67 -18.99 16.05 -6.62
N PRO A 68 -18.00 15.67 -5.77
CA PRO A 68 -18.21 14.57 -4.83
C PRO A 68 -19.32 14.86 -3.81
N GLN A 69 -19.43 16.10 -3.32
CA GLN A 69 -20.51 16.48 -2.40
C GLN A 69 -21.89 16.34 -3.06
N SER A 70 -22.04 16.80 -4.29
CA SER A 70 -23.28 16.74 -5.07
C SER A 70 -23.74 15.29 -5.30
N LYS A 71 -22.80 14.39 -5.61
CA LYS A 71 -23.11 12.98 -5.88
C LYS A 71 -23.38 12.14 -4.63
N VAL A 72 -22.74 12.46 -3.51
CA VAL A 72 -22.74 11.60 -2.31
C VAL A 72 -23.76 12.02 -1.26
N ILE A 73 -23.98 13.33 -1.06
CA ILE A 73 -24.89 13.83 0.00
C ILE A 73 -26.28 13.19 -0.08
N PRO A 74 -26.97 13.12 -1.23
CA PRO A 74 -28.31 12.54 -1.33
C PRO A 74 -28.32 11.05 -0.95
N LYS A 75 -27.33 10.29 -1.47
CA LYS A 75 -27.20 8.85 -1.18
C LYS A 75 -26.99 8.58 0.31
N ILE A 76 -26.21 9.42 0.99
CA ILE A 76 -26.04 9.28 2.46
C ILE A 76 -27.34 9.62 3.20
N LEU A 77 -28.07 10.66 2.79
CA LEU A 77 -29.36 11.02 3.39
C LEU A 77 -30.43 9.94 3.21
N GLU A 78 -30.37 9.16 2.12
CA GLU A 78 -31.22 7.99 1.88
C GLU A 78 -30.86 6.77 2.76
N GLY A 79 -29.76 6.83 3.52
CA GLY A 79 -29.30 5.74 4.37
C GLY A 79 -28.47 4.66 3.64
N LYS A 80 -28.06 4.89 2.39
CA LYS A 80 -27.24 3.95 1.62
C LYS A 80 -25.81 3.90 2.14
N ASN A 81 -25.17 2.74 2.13
CA ASN A 81 -23.72 2.66 2.29
C ASN A 81 -23.05 3.25 1.05
N VAL A 82 -21.94 3.97 1.22
CA VAL A 82 -21.25 4.65 0.11
C VAL A 82 -19.75 4.42 0.19
N LEU A 83 -19.12 4.11 -0.94
CA LEU A 83 -17.69 4.25 -1.15
C LEU A 83 -17.43 5.44 -2.09
N LEU A 84 -16.91 6.53 -1.54
CA LEU A 84 -16.50 7.71 -2.30
C LEU A 84 -15.02 7.61 -2.67
N ILE A 85 -14.76 7.56 -3.97
CA ILE A 85 -13.42 7.64 -4.57
C ILE A 85 -13.31 9.00 -5.24
N SER A 86 -12.55 9.90 -4.64
CA SER A 86 -12.27 11.20 -5.23
C SER A 86 -10.92 11.77 -4.78
N PRO A 87 -10.31 12.67 -5.56
CA PRO A 87 -9.01 13.25 -5.24
C PRO A 87 -8.93 13.84 -3.84
N THR A 88 -7.71 13.94 -3.31
CA THR A 88 -7.41 14.80 -2.16
C THR A 88 -7.87 16.24 -2.44
N ALA A 89 -8.20 16.98 -1.38
CA ALA A 89 -8.69 18.37 -1.47
C ALA A 89 -9.99 18.61 -2.26
N SER A 90 -10.77 17.56 -2.59
CA SER A 90 -12.07 17.67 -3.30
C SER A 90 -13.29 17.86 -2.37
N GLY A 91 -13.08 17.92 -1.05
CA GLY A 91 -14.16 18.03 -0.05
C GLY A 91 -14.79 16.70 0.37
N LYS A 92 -14.05 15.57 0.26
CA LYS A 92 -14.47 14.23 0.67
C LYS A 92 -15.02 14.16 2.08
N THR A 93 -14.30 14.77 3.02
CA THR A 93 -14.68 14.79 4.43
C THR A 93 -16.06 15.42 4.61
N GLU A 94 -16.25 16.64 4.09
CA GLU A 94 -17.54 17.34 4.17
C GLU A 94 -18.66 16.60 3.42
N ALA A 95 -18.36 15.95 2.29
CA ALA A 95 -19.32 15.11 1.57
C ALA A 95 -19.88 13.98 2.46
N ALA A 96 -19.06 13.44 3.37
CA ALA A 96 -19.46 12.41 4.31
C ALA A 96 -20.12 12.96 5.57
N VAL A 97 -19.53 13.97 6.22
CA VAL A 97 -19.95 14.38 7.57
C VAL A 97 -21.16 15.32 7.57
N LEU A 98 -21.33 16.18 6.57
CA LEU A 98 -22.47 17.11 6.52
C LEU A 98 -23.84 16.40 6.51
N PRO A 99 -24.10 15.35 5.69
CA PRO A 99 -25.36 14.63 5.75
C PRO A 99 -25.52 13.84 7.07
N ILE A 100 -24.44 13.35 7.66
CA ILE A 100 -24.47 12.70 8.98
C ILE A 100 -24.88 13.70 10.07
N PHE A 101 -24.26 14.88 10.09
CA PHE A 101 -24.62 15.95 11.03
C PHE A 101 -26.06 16.39 10.84
N ASN A 102 -26.55 16.44 9.60
CA ASN A 102 -27.96 16.74 9.31
C ASN A 102 -28.91 15.77 9.98
N MET A 103 -28.62 14.46 9.90
CA MET A 103 -29.43 13.45 10.56
C MET A 103 -29.25 13.51 12.09
N LEU A 104 -28.03 13.74 12.58
CA LEU A 104 -27.72 13.74 14.01
C LEU A 104 -28.42 14.87 14.77
N ILE A 105 -28.42 16.10 14.25
CA ILE A 105 -29.08 17.24 14.93
C ILE A 105 -30.60 17.16 14.94
N GLN A 106 -31.18 16.32 14.09
CA GLN A 106 -32.62 16.05 14.04
C GLN A 106 -33.04 14.91 14.99
N MET A 107 -32.07 14.18 15.57
CA MET A 107 -32.37 13.15 16.54
C MET A 107 -32.82 13.74 17.89
N PRO A 108 -33.67 13.02 18.65
CA PRO A 108 -34.00 13.41 20.01
C PRO A 108 -32.73 13.48 20.88
N ARG A 109 -32.54 14.61 21.59
CA ARG A 109 -31.37 14.86 22.46
C ARG A 109 -31.18 13.86 23.61
N SER A 110 -32.14 12.97 23.84
CA SER A 110 -32.18 12.04 24.97
C SER A 110 -31.49 10.68 24.74
N GLU A 111 -30.92 10.38 23.56
CA GLU A 111 -30.16 9.14 23.34
C GLU A 111 -28.68 9.31 23.73
N PRO A 112 -28.22 8.84 24.92
CA PRO A 112 -26.80 8.86 25.26
C PRO A 112 -26.00 7.83 24.43
N GLY A 113 -24.68 8.01 24.36
CA GLY A 113 -23.76 7.07 23.69
C GLY A 113 -23.10 7.67 22.45
N ILE A 114 -22.33 6.84 21.74
CA ILE A 114 -21.59 7.20 20.52
C ILE A 114 -22.47 6.86 19.32
N LYS A 115 -22.73 7.83 18.44
CA LYS A 115 -23.59 7.68 17.26
C LYS A 115 -22.79 7.59 15.97
N VAL A 116 -21.67 8.31 15.92
CA VAL A 116 -20.76 8.36 14.77
C VAL A 116 -19.39 7.82 15.19
N LEU A 117 -18.91 6.81 14.49
CA LEU A 117 -17.54 6.32 14.61
C LEU A 117 -16.75 6.72 13.36
N TYR A 118 -15.70 7.52 13.53
CA TYR A 118 -14.82 7.92 12.43
C TYR A 118 -13.48 7.20 12.58
N ILE A 119 -13.11 6.40 11.59
CA ILE A 119 -11.94 5.53 11.65
C ILE A 119 -10.92 6.05 10.64
N THR A 120 -9.72 6.38 11.12
CA THR A 120 -8.58 6.75 10.26
C THR A 120 -7.50 5.66 10.32
N PRO A 121 -6.71 5.46 9.25
CA PRO A 121 -5.63 4.48 9.27
C PRO A 121 -4.43 4.94 10.09
N LEU A 122 -4.26 6.23 10.37
CA LEU A 122 -3.06 6.75 11.04
C LEU A 122 -3.41 7.72 12.16
N ARG A 123 -2.66 7.61 13.27
CA ARG A 123 -2.82 8.52 14.42
C ARG A 123 -2.61 9.99 14.05
N ALA A 124 -1.70 10.28 13.12
CA ALA A 124 -1.43 11.64 12.66
C ALA A 124 -2.68 12.28 12.02
N LEU A 125 -3.48 11.49 11.29
CA LEU A 125 -4.73 11.93 10.67
C LEU A 125 -5.82 12.22 11.71
N ASN A 126 -5.82 11.54 12.87
CA ASN A 126 -6.82 11.81 13.91
C ASN A 126 -6.78 13.27 14.41
N ARG A 127 -5.57 13.84 14.56
CA ARG A 127 -5.39 15.22 15.03
C ARG A 127 -5.89 16.22 14.00
N ASP A 128 -5.53 15.99 12.74
CA ASP A 128 -5.98 16.80 11.61
C ASP A 128 -7.52 16.77 11.49
N MET A 129 -8.10 15.59 11.56
CA MET A 129 -9.55 15.40 11.54
C MET A 129 -10.26 16.04 12.73
N LEU A 130 -9.65 16.01 13.92
CA LEU A 130 -10.20 16.70 15.09
C LEU A 130 -10.26 18.21 14.85
N GLU A 131 -9.14 18.84 14.46
CA GLU A 131 -9.07 20.28 14.18
C GLU A 131 -10.07 20.69 13.08
N ARG A 132 -10.16 19.88 12.01
CA ARG A 132 -11.09 20.12 10.90
C ARG A 132 -12.57 20.05 11.32
N LEU A 133 -12.93 19.11 12.18
CA LEU A 133 -14.32 18.84 12.57
C LEU A 133 -14.77 19.61 13.81
N GLU A 134 -13.85 20.06 14.66
CA GLU A 134 -14.14 20.76 15.91
C GLU A 134 -14.99 22.01 15.70
N TRP A 135 -14.70 22.78 14.64
CA TRP A 135 -15.50 23.95 14.28
C TRP A 135 -16.95 23.59 13.95
N TRP A 136 -17.18 22.53 13.17
CA TRP A 136 -18.53 22.08 12.83
C TRP A 136 -19.28 21.58 14.06
N CYS A 137 -18.64 20.70 14.82
CA CYS A 137 -19.24 20.05 15.98
C CYS A 137 -19.60 21.05 17.07
N SER A 138 -18.72 22.01 17.37
CA SER A 138 -18.97 23.05 18.39
C SER A 138 -20.15 23.94 18.03
N ASN A 139 -20.28 24.34 16.75
CA ASN A 139 -21.38 25.17 16.29
C ASN A 139 -22.72 24.42 16.16
N LEU A 140 -22.68 23.08 16.15
CA LEU A 140 -23.86 22.21 16.08
C LEU A 140 -24.21 21.55 17.42
N ASP A 141 -23.51 21.87 18.51
CA ASP A 141 -23.68 21.25 19.84
C ASP A 141 -23.52 19.72 19.79
N ILE A 142 -22.54 19.24 19.00
CA ILE A 142 -22.17 17.83 18.86
C ILE A 142 -20.88 17.59 19.65
N LYS A 143 -20.89 16.62 20.59
CA LYS A 143 -19.69 16.28 21.36
C LYS A 143 -18.73 15.46 20.49
N LEU A 144 -17.54 16.00 20.23
CA LEU A 144 -16.48 15.36 19.46
C LEU A 144 -15.34 14.93 20.40
N ALA A 145 -14.78 13.74 20.20
CA ALA A 145 -13.53 13.35 20.86
C ALA A 145 -12.68 12.42 19.99
N VAL A 146 -11.38 12.38 20.29
CA VAL A 146 -10.42 11.44 19.71
C VAL A 146 -10.01 10.41 20.76
N ARG A 147 -9.90 9.14 20.35
CA ARG A 147 -9.27 8.10 21.16
C ARG A 147 -8.32 7.26 20.32
N HIS A 148 -7.05 7.25 20.71
CA HIS A 148 -5.99 6.44 20.12
C HIS A 148 -5.06 5.86 21.20
N GLY A 149 -4.04 5.10 20.80
CA GLY A 149 -3.09 4.45 21.72
C GLY A 149 -2.41 5.40 22.72
N ASP A 150 -2.14 6.65 22.34
CA ASP A 150 -1.49 7.65 23.20
C ASP A 150 -2.46 8.54 24.00
N THR A 151 -3.78 8.31 23.95
CA THR A 151 -4.74 9.13 24.71
C THR A 151 -4.53 8.91 26.20
N ASP A 152 -4.46 9.98 27.01
CA ASP A 152 -4.21 9.87 28.45
C ASP A 152 -5.26 9.04 29.19
N PRO A 153 -4.88 8.29 30.25
CA PRO A 153 -5.83 7.53 31.07
C PRO A 153 -6.96 8.37 31.68
N SER A 154 -6.68 9.63 32.03
CA SER A 154 -7.67 10.58 32.56
C SER A 154 -8.72 10.93 31.50
N GLU A 155 -8.29 11.20 30.27
CA GLU A 155 -9.17 11.47 29.13
C GLU A 155 -10.00 10.24 28.76
N ARG A 156 -9.41 9.04 28.72
CA ARG A 156 -10.16 7.78 28.53
C ARG A 156 -11.26 7.59 29.58
N SER A 157 -10.98 7.96 30.82
CA SER A 157 -11.93 7.86 31.93
C SER A 157 -13.06 8.88 31.80
N ARG A 158 -12.74 10.11 31.37
CA ARG A 158 -13.72 11.16 31.05
C ARG A 158 -14.66 10.70 29.94
N GLN A 159 -14.12 10.20 28.84
CA GLN A 159 -14.90 9.67 27.70
C GLN A 159 -15.80 8.49 28.11
N ALA A 160 -15.36 7.64 29.03
CA ALA A 160 -16.21 6.55 29.54
C ALA A 160 -17.38 7.06 30.39
N ARG A 161 -17.18 8.11 31.19
CA ARG A 161 -18.22 8.73 32.03
C ARG A 161 -19.19 9.59 31.21
N SER A 162 -18.68 10.37 30.26
CA SER A 162 -19.45 11.22 29.35
C SER A 162 -18.99 10.94 27.92
N PRO A 163 -19.64 10.01 27.20
CA PRO A 163 -19.25 9.67 25.84
C PRO A 163 -19.47 10.84 24.89
N PRO A 164 -18.63 10.98 23.84
CA PRO A 164 -18.91 11.89 22.74
C PRO A 164 -20.05 11.35 21.87
N ASP A 165 -20.66 12.22 21.06
CA ASP A 165 -21.59 11.83 19.99
C ASP A 165 -20.83 11.26 18.79
N MET A 166 -19.66 11.85 18.50
CA MET A 166 -18.73 11.42 17.44
C MET A 166 -17.37 11.06 18.04
N LEU A 167 -16.92 9.83 17.79
CA LEU A 167 -15.61 9.35 18.23
C LEU A 167 -14.70 9.10 17.02
N ILE A 168 -13.58 9.83 16.96
CA ILE A 168 -12.50 9.57 16.00
C ILE A 168 -11.52 8.56 16.62
N THR A 169 -11.18 7.49 15.92
CA THR A 169 -10.28 6.43 16.41
C THR A 169 -9.50 5.72 15.30
N THR A 170 -8.65 4.76 15.68
CA THR A 170 -7.94 3.88 14.73
C THR A 170 -8.48 2.45 14.82
N PRO A 171 -8.26 1.60 13.80
CA PRO A 171 -8.65 0.18 13.82
C PRO A 171 -8.19 -0.57 15.08
N GLU A 172 -6.93 -0.36 15.50
CA GLU A 172 -6.33 -1.04 16.66
C GLU A 172 -6.96 -0.54 17.96
N THR A 173 -7.20 0.77 18.06
CA THR A 173 -7.80 1.35 19.25
C THR A 173 -9.26 0.92 19.40
N LEU A 174 -10.00 0.80 18.28
CA LEU A 174 -11.35 0.25 18.27
C LEU A 174 -11.41 -1.14 18.90
N GLN A 175 -10.43 -2.01 18.65
CA GLN A 175 -10.36 -3.34 19.31
C GLN A 175 -10.40 -3.24 20.83
N SER A 176 -9.61 -2.31 21.39
CA SER A 176 -9.55 -2.07 22.84
C SER A 176 -10.87 -1.50 23.39
N ILE A 177 -11.52 -0.61 22.63
CA ILE A 177 -12.79 0.02 23.00
C ILE A 177 -13.91 -1.03 23.02
N LEU A 178 -13.99 -1.90 22.00
CA LEU A 178 -14.97 -2.99 21.91
C LEU A 178 -14.87 -3.98 23.07
N SER A 179 -13.67 -4.10 23.65
CA SER A 179 -13.39 -4.92 24.83
C SER A 179 -13.68 -4.19 26.16
N GLY A 180 -14.01 -2.89 26.17
CA GLY A 180 -14.36 -2.15 27.38
C GLY A 180 -15.84 -2.25 27.73
N TRP A 181 -16.19 -2.63 28.96
CA TRP A 181 -17.60 -2.80 29.39
C TRP A 181 -18.44 -1.52 29.24
N ILE A 182 -17.93 -0.39 29.72
CA ILE A 182 -18.64 0.89 29.68
C ILE A 182 -18.76 1.39 28.24
N MET A 183 -17.64 1.41 27.50
CA MET A 183 -17.61 1.87 26.12
C MET A 183 -18.53 1.04 25.21
N ARG A 184 -18.60 -0.28 25.41
CA ARG A 184 -19.49 -1.17 24.66
C ARG A 184 -20.96 -0.78 24.81
N ARG A 185 -21.39 -0.27 25.97
CA ARG A 185 -22.75 0.26 26.17
C ARG A 185 -22.97 1.49 25.30
N HIS A 186 -22.01 2.41 25.29
CA HIS A 186 -22.08 3.62 24.45
C HIS A 186 -22.07 3.30 22.95
N LEU A 187 -21.38 2.25 22.53
CA LEU A 187 -21.33 1.79 21.14
C LEU A 187 -22.64 1.16 20.63
N GLN A 188 -23.60 0.82 21.50
CA GLN A 188 -24.91 0.31 21.07
C GLN A 188 -25.69 1.35 20.27
N SER A 189 -25.39 2.64 20.49
CA SER A 189 -26.04 3.78 19.84
C SER A 189 -25.46 4.11 18.46
N VAL A 190 -24.43 3.39 17.99
CA VAL A 190 -23.79 3.68 16.69
C VAL A 190 -24.80 3.50 15.56
N ARG A 191 -24.85 4.49 14.67
CA ARG A 191 -25.70 4.53 13.48
C ARG A 191 -24.88 4.77 12.20
N TRP A 192 -23.73 5.44 12.34
CA TRP A 192 -22.84 5.78 11.23
C TRP A 192 -21.39 5.39 11.54
N VAL A 193 -20.75 4.74 10.56
CA VAL A 193 -19.31 4.47 10.58
C VAL A 193 -18.69 5.09 9.34
N VAL A 194 -17.75 6.00 9.53
CA VAL A 194 -16.93 6.55 8.46
C VAL A 194 -15.56 5.88 8.52
N VAL A 195 -15.11 5.31 7.41
CA VAL A 195 -13.76 4.75 7.26
C VAL A 195 -13.02 5.61 6.25
N ASP A 196 -12.06 6.38 6.74
CA ASP A 196 -11.24 7.26 5.91
C ASP A 196 -10.04 6.50 5.34
N GLU A 197 -9.56 6.94 4.18
CA GLU A 197 -8.47 6.34 3.41
C GLU A 197 -8.53 4.80 3.35
N VAL A 198 -9.67 4.26 2.91
CA VAL A 198 -9.98 2.82 2.93
C VAL A 198 -8.91 1.99 2.20
N HIS A 199 -8.26 2.54 1.18
CA HIS A 199 -7.21 1.85 0.41
C HIS A 199 -6.02 1.42 1.27
N GLU A 200 -5.63 2.23 2.28
CA GLU A 200 -4.54 1.90 3.23
C GLU A 200 -4.89 0.74 4.17
N LEU A 201 -6.18 0.44 4.30
CA LEU A 201 -6.68 -0.62 5.16
C LEU A 201 -6.98 -1.88 4.36
N ALA A 202 -7.59 -1.74 3.18
CA ALA A 202 -8.12 -2.86 2.40
C ALA A 202 -7.04 -3.91 2.04
N ASP A 203 -5.82 -3.49 1.68
CA ASP A 203 -4.73 -4.39 1.29
C ASP A 203 -3.94 -4.98 2.48
N SER A 204 -4.37 -4.72 3.72
CA SER A 204 -3.59 -5.03 4.91
C SER A 204 -4.34 -5.88 5.94
N LYS A 205 -3.57 -6.58 6.78
CA LYS A 205 -4.11 -7.31 7.93
C LYS A 205 -4.81 -6.40 8.94
N ARG A 206 -4.46 -5.12 8.97
CA ARG A 206 -5.13 -4.09 9.78
C ARG A 206 -6.56 -3.87 9.31
N GLY A 207 -6.78 -3.83 8.00
CA GLY A 207 -8.13 -3.81 7.44
C GLY A 207 -8.90 -5.09 7.71
N SER A 208 -8.26 -6.26 7.60
CA SER A 208 -8.90 -7.52 7.99
C SER A 208 -9.34 -7.53 9.46
N GLN A 209 -8.52 -6.95 10.34
CA GLN A 209 -8.85 -6.77 11.76
C GLN A 209 -10.01 -5.78 11.97
N LEU A 210 -10.07 -4.70 11.18
CA LEU A 210 -11.19 -3.75 11.18
C LEU A 210 -12.48 -4.43 10.71
N ALA A 211 -12.45 -5.18 9.61
CA ALA A 211 -13.63 -5.86 9.07
C ALA A 211 -14.27 -6.80 10.12
N LEU A 212 -13.45 -7.59 10.83
CA LEU A 212 -13.95 -8.43 11.94
C LEU A 212 -14.45 -7.61 13.14
N ALA A 213 -13.84 -6.46 13.43
CA ALA A 213 -14.34 -5.55 14.47
C ALA A 213 -15.68 -4.90 14.12
N LEU A 214 -15.93 -4.61 12.84
CA LEU A 214 -17.23 -4.10 12.38
C LEU A 214 -18.34 -5.16 12.54
N GLU A 215 -18.07 -6.44 12.27
CA GLU A 215 -19.04 -7.51 12.57
C GLU A 215 -19.28 -7.67 14.08
N ARG A 216 -18.23 -7.55 14.90
CA ARG A 216 -18.39 -7.51 16.37
C ARG A 216 -19.19 -6.28 16.83
N LEU A 217 -19.04 -5.14 16.16
CA LEU A 217 -19.82 -3.94 16.42
C LEU A 217 -21.30 -4.13 16.05
N ARG A 218 -21.61 -4.77 14.91
CA ARG A 218 -22.97 -5.14 14.52
C ARG A 218 -23.64 -6.05 15.56
N SER A 219 -22.88 -7.00 16.11
CA SER A 219 -23.35 -7.83 17.23
C SER A 219 -23.63 -7.02 18.51
N ILE A 220 -22.90 -5.92 18.75
CA ILE A 220 -23.12 -5.00 19.89
C ILE A 220 -24.39 -4.18 19.69
N THR A 221 -24.53 -3.56 18.51
CA THR A 221 -25.65 -2.67 18.18
C THR A 221 -26.96 -3.43 18.01
N ARG A 222 -26.89 -4.72 17.66
CA ARG A 222 -28.04 -5.60 17.33
C ARG A 222 -28.87 -5.10 16.14
N LYS A 223 -28.27 -4.21 15.33
CA LYS A 223 -28.83 -3.63 14.11
C LYS A 223 -27.66 -3.24 13.20
N ASP A 224 -27.92 -3.12 11.91
CA ASP A 224 -26.91 -2.60 11.01
C ASP A 224 -26.71 -1.08 11.19
N PHE A 225 -25.58 -0.59 10.69
CA PHE A 225 -25.24 0.83 10.65
C PHE A 225 -24.83 1.22 9.24
N GLN A 226 -25.04 2.49 8.88
CA GLN A 226 -24.60 3.02 7.61
C GLN A 226 -23.08 3.16 7.62
N THR A 227 -22.43 2.67 6.57
CA THR A 227 -20.98 2.70 6.40
C THR A 227 -20.59 3.58 5.21
N ILE A 228 -19.70 4.54 5.46
CA ILE A 228 -19.21 5.48 4.46
C ILE A 228 -17.68 5.33 4.35
N GLY A 229 -17.19 4.93 3.18
CA GLY A 229 -15.77 4.79 2.89
C GLY A 229 -15.26 5.96 2.06
N LEU A 230 -14.10 6.50 2.42
CA LEU A 230 -13.44 7.57 1.68
C LEU A 230 -12.09 7.08 1.15
N SER A 231 -11.79 7.38 -0.10
CA SER A 231 -10.49 7.04 -0.69
C SER A 231 -10.10 8.04 -1.77
N ALA A 232 -8.78 8.24 -1.96
CA ALA A 232 -8.25 8.99 -3.10
C ALA A 232 -8.22 8.16 -4.37
N THR A 233 -7.77 6.92 -4.27
CA THR A 233 -7.44 6.04 -5.39
C THR A 233 -7.78 4.60 -5.02
N ILE A 234 -8.40 3.85 -5.94
CA ILE A 234 -8.68 2.41 -5.79
C ILE A 234 -8.68 1.76 -7.17
N GLY A 235 -7.84 0.74 -7.39
CA GLY A 235 -7.83 -0.03 -8.64
C GLY A 235 -8.95 -1.08 -8.78
N THR A 236 -9.49 -1.57 -7.66
CA THR A 236 -10.63 -2.50 -7.65
C THR A 236 -11.77 -2.02 -6.72
N PRO A 237 -12.55 -1.00 -7.15
CA PRO A 237 -13.58 -0.37 -6.32
C PRO A 237 -14.57 -1.35 -5.71
N GLU A 238 -15.01 -2.35 -6.48
CA GLU A 238 -16.04 -3.32 -6.09
C GLU A 238 -15.58 -4.19 -4.92
N LYS A 239 -14.34 -4.69 -4.98
CA LYS A 239 -13.73 -5.46 -3.90
C LYS A 239 -13.59 -4.62 -2.63
N VAL A 240 -13.18 -3.35 -2.75
CA VAL A 240 -13.01 -2.45 -1.59
C VAL A 240 -14.37 -2.03 -1.00
N ALA A 241 -15.37 -1.83 -1.84
CA ALA A 241 -16.75 -1.58 -1.42
C ALA A 241 -17.28 -2.74 -0.57
N GLN A 242 -17.10 -3.98 -1.03
CA GLN A 242 -17.50 -5.17 -0.27
C GLN A 242 -16.65 -5.36 0.99
N PHE A 243 -15.35 -5.05 0.95
CA PHE A 243 -14.51 -5.00 2.15
C PHE A 243 -15.06 -4.09 3.24
N LEU A 244 -15.56 -2.91 2.85
CA LEU A 244 -16.08 -1.91 3.76
C LEU A 244 -17.36 -2.38 4.49
N VAL A 245 -18.31 -2.97 3.75
CA VAL A 245 -19.63 -3.31 4.29
C VAL A 245 -19.74 -4.76 4.76
N GLY A 246 -18.86 -5.66 4.31
CA GLY A 246 -19.00 -7.10 4.51
C GLY A 246 -19.93 -7.75 3.47
N ASN A 247 -20.18 -9.04 3.63
CA ASN A 247 -20.97 -9.81 2.66
C ASN A 247 -22.47 -9.47 2.75
N ASN A 248 -23.15 -9.58 1.60
CA ASN A 248 -24.61 -9.43 1.47
C ASN A 248 -25.14 -8.04 1.86
N ARG A 249 -24.31 -7.00 1.83
CA ARG A 249 -24.74 -5.61 2.11
C ARG A 249 -24.55 -4.74 0.86
N PRO A 250 -25.57 -3.99 0.43
CA PRO A 250 -25.45 -3.10 -0.73
C PRO A 250 -24.57 -1.89 -0.39
N VAL A 251 -23.85 -1.40 -1.38
CA VAL A 251 -22.97 -0.22 -1.28
C VAL A 251 -22.89 0.48 -2.62
N GLU A 252 -23.08 1.79 -2.61
CA GLU A 252 -22.98 2.65 -3.78
C GLU A 252 -21.53 3.09 -3.98
N ILE A 253 -20.97 2.84 -5.16
CA ILE A 253 -19.63 3.31 -5.52
C ILE A 253 -19.78 4.63 -6.27
N VAL A 254 -19.21 5.69 -5.71
CA VAL A 254 -19.19 7.01 -6.35
C VAL A 254 -17.75 7.36 -6.68
N ARG A 255 -17.45 7.44 -7.99
CA ARG A 255 -16.13 7.81 -8.51
C ARG A 255 -16.17 9.21 -9.12
N VAL A 256 -15.22 10.04 -8.73
CA VAL A 256 -14.94 11.35 -9.34
C VAL A 256 -13.55 11.29 -9.96
N PRO A 257 -13.41 11.55 -11.28
CA PRO A 257 -12.12 11.47 -11.98
C PRO A 257 -11.02 12.36 -11.37
N VAL A 258 -9.81 11.82 -11.28
CA VAL A 258 -8.59 12.46 -10.76
C VAL A 258 -7.76 13.08 -11.89
N ALA A 259 -7.73 12.44 -13.06
CA ALA A 259 -6.79 12.78 -14.13
C ALA A 259 -6.92 14.21 -14.67
N ARG A 260 -8.12 14.82 -14.60
CA ARG A 260 -8.38 16.21 -15.05
C ARG A 260 -7.70 17.27 -14.19
N MET A 261 -7.11 16.90 -13.05
CA MET A 261 -6.59 17.83 -12.06
C MET A 261 -5.08 17.72 -11.84
N MET A 262 -4.32 17.05 -12.71
CA MET A 262 -2.88 16.86 -12.55
C MET A 262 -2.09 17.26 -13.81
N ARG A 263 -0.90 17.84 -13.60
CA ARG A 263 0.10 18.09 -14.64
C ARG A 263 1.44 17.47 -14.22
N LEU A 264 1.90 16.51 -15.01
CA LEU A 264 3.17 15.82 -14.81
C LEU A 264 4.23 16.31 -15.81
N LYS A 265 5.48 16.35 -15.36
CA LYS A 265 6.67 16.43 -16.20
C LYS A 265 7.63 15.32 -15.80
N ILE A 266 8.18 14.58 -16.75
CA ILE A 266 9.23 13.59 -16.53
C ILE A 266 10.53 14.15 -17.07
N MET A 267 11.62 14.01 -16.32
CA MET A 267 12.94 14.52 -16.69
C MET A 267 14.00 13.49 -16.35
N TYR A 268 14.90 13.25 -17.30
CA TYR A 268 16.13 12.49 -17.10
C TYR A 268 17.34 13.43 -17.26
N PRO A 269 17.82 14.09 -16.17
CA PRO A 269 18.92 15.03 -16.24
C PRO A 269 20.23 14.35 -16.63
N GLN A 270 20.87 14.85 -17.68
CA GLN A 270 22.23 14.45 -18.07
C GLN A 270 23.26 15.39 -17.43
N PRO A 271 24.46 14.90 -17.08
CA PRO A 271 25.52 15.72 -16.52
C PRO A 271 26.00 16.79 -17.52
N GLU A 272 26.18 18.00 -17.01
CA GLU A 272 26.81 19.13 -17.69
C GLU A 272 28.18 19.43 -17.06
N GLU A 273 29.02 20.27 -17.69
CA GLU A 273 30.36 20.61 -17.15
C GLU A 273 30.31 21.17 -15.73
N VAL A 274 29.27 21.95 -15.39
CA VAL A 274 29.05 22.48 -14.03
C VAL A 274 28.79 21.38 -12.99
N ASP A 275 28.29 20.22 -13.42
CA ASP A 275 27.97 19.10 -12.55
C ASP A 275 29.22 18.31 -12.15
N GLU A 276 30.29 18.34 -12.95
CA GLU A 276 31.60 17.76 -12.61
C GLU A 276 32.20 18.45 -11.37
N GLU A 277 32.24 19.79 -11.39
CA GLU A 277 32.74 20.58 -10.26
C GLU A 277 31.88 20.37 -9.00
N LEU A 278 30.56 20.33 -9.19
CA LEU A 278 29.63 20.08 -8.10
C LEU A 278 29.79 18.66 -7.55
N ALA A 279 29.97 17.66 -8.40
CA ALA A 279 30.17 16.27 -8.01
C ALA A 279 31.41 16.10 -7.14
N ALA A 280 32.53 16.74 -7.52
CA ALA A 280 33.75 16.77 -6.73
C ALA A 280 33.52 17.42 -5.35
N LYS A 281 32.82 18.56 -5.30
CA LYS A 281 32.49 19.25 -4.03
C LYS A 281 31.58 18.41 -3.12
N LEU A 282 30.65 17.65 -3.69
CA LEU A 282 29.66 16.87 -2.94
C LEU A 282 30.11 15.44 -2.65
N PHE A 283 31.28 15.03 -3.12
CA PHE A 283 31.79 13.66 -3.06
C PHE A 283 30.78 12.66 -3.66
N THR A 284 30.39 12.92 -4.91
CA THR A 284 29.42 12.09 -5.65
C THR A 284 29.76 12.04 -7.14
N HIS A 285 28.91 11.40 -7.95
CA HIS A 285 29.09 11.28 -9.39
C HIS A 285 28.37 12.43 -10.14
N PRO A 286 28.86 12.86 -11.32
CA PRO A 286 28.25 13.93 -12.13
C PRO A 286 26.75 13.75 -12.37
N GLU A 287 26.27 12.52 -12.59
CA GLU A 287 24.85 12.22 -12.80
C GLU A 287 24.01 12.49 -11.55
N VAL A 288 24.57 12.26 -10.36
CA VAL A 288 23.90 12.59 -9.08
C VAL A 288 23.88 14.10 -8.89
N ALA A 289 24.98 14.78 -9.20
CA ALA A 289 25.08 16.24 -9.13
C ALA A 289 24.07 16.93 -10.06
N ALA A 290 23.93 16.46 -11.30
CA ALA A 290 22.94 16.97 -12.27
C ALA A 290 21.50 16.88 -11.73
N ARG A 291 21.13 15.74 -11.14
CA ARG A 291 19.81 15.56 -10.53
C ARG A 291 19.62 16.47 -9.32
N LEU A 292 20.62 16.60 -8.45
CA LEU A 292 20.58 17.52 -7.31
C LEU A 292 20.40 18.97 -7.76
N ARG A 293 21.11 19.39 -8.81
CA ARG A 293 20.98 20.73 -9.41
C ARG A 293 19.58 20.99 -9.92
N VAL A 294 19.05 20.11 -10.76
CA VAL A 294 17.68 20.24 -11.26
C VAL A 294 16.66 20.29 -10.12
N MET A 295 16.80 19.42 -9.11
CA MET A 295 15.93 19.46 -7.91
C MET A 295 16.02 20.80 -7.18
N ARG A 296 17.23 21.31 -6.94
CA ARG A 296 17.47 22.60 -6.28
C ARG A 296 16.81 23.74 -7.04
N GLU A 297 16.98 23.81 -8.35
CA GLU A 297 16.38 24.84 -9.20
C GLU A 297 14.85 24.88 -9.06
N PHE A 298 14.19 23.71 -9.03
CA PHE A 298 12.75 23.65 -8.84
C PHE A 298 12.33 24.06 -7.43
N ILE A 299 13.08 23.68 -6.39
CA ILE A 299 12.82 24.08 -5.00
C ILE A 299 12.95 25.60 -4.85
N GLU A 300 13.96 26.22 -5.46
CA GLU A 300 14.18 27.67 -5.38
C GLU A 300 13.11 28.48 -6.12
N LYS A 301 12.55 27.94 -7.21
CA LYS A 301 11.48 28.56 -8.01
C LYS A 301 10.07 28.47 -7.38
N HIS A 302 9.90 27.75 -6.28
CA HIS A 302 8.61 27.55 -5.62
C HIS A 302 8.68 27.90 -4.12
N ASN A 303 7.53 28.20 -3.52
CA ASN A 303 7.48 28.58 -2.09
C ASN A 303 7.45 27.35 -1.17
N SER A 304 6.82 26.26 -1.62
CA SER A 304 6.65 25.04 -0.84
C SER A 304 6.67 23.83 -1.75
N VAL A 305 7.61 22.92 -1.51
CA VAL A 305 7.87 21.71 -2.29
C VAL A 305 7.89 20.48 -1.41
N LEU A 306 7.22 19.41 -1.84
CA LEU A 306 7.44 18.08 -1.29
C LEU A 306 8.32 17.27 -2.25
N LEU A 307 9.46 16.80 -1.77
CA LEU A 307 10.39 15.97 -2.52
C LEU A 307 10.30 14.53 -2.02
N PHE A 308 9.56 13.69 -2.73
CA PHE A 308 9.37 12.29 -2.38
C PHE A 308 10.52 11.42 -2.85
N THR A 309 10.93 10.48 -2.00
CA THR A 309 11.86 9.40 -2.30
C THR A 309 11.25 8.05 -1.94
N ASN A 310 11.73 6.98 -2.57
CA ASN A 310 11.18 5.64 -2.36
C ASN A 310 11.61 5.00 -1.04
N THR A 311 12.79 5.35 -0.52
CA THR A 311 13.32 4.80 0.74
C THR A 311 13.77 5.92 1.68
N ARG A 312 13.81 5.60 2.98
CA ARG A 312 14.24 6.52 4.05
C ARG A 312 15.70 6.90 3.86
N THR A 313 16.53 5.92 3.53
CA THR A 313 17.96 6.15 3.35
C THR A 313 18.23 7.05 2.12
N ILE A 314 17.43 6.99 1.04
CA ILE A 314 17.57 7.97 -0.06
C ILE A 314 17.18 9.37 0.43
N SER A 315 16.12 9.51 1.25
CA SER A 315 15.76 10.82 1.84
C SER A 315 16.92 11.42 2.64
N GLU A 316 17.56 10.62 3.49
CA GLU A 316 18.68 11.05 4.34
C GLU A 316 19.90 11.44 3.49
N VAL A 317 20.25 10.64 2.48
CA VAL A 317 21.36 10.93 1.56
C VAL A 317 21.11 12.23 0.81
N LEU A 318 19.93 12.41 0.19
CA LEU A 318 19.63 13.64 -0.56
C LEU A 318 19.68 14.87 0.34
N ALA A 319 19.05 14.81 1.52
CA ALA A 319 19.07 15.92 2.46
C ALA A 319 20.49 16.23 2.97
N SER A 320 21.34 15.20 3.15
CA SER A 320 22.75 15.39 3.47
C SER A 320 23.48 16.11 2.34
N ARG A 321 23.30 15.69 1.09
CA ARG A 321 23.95 16.33 -0.07
C ARG A 321 23.53 17.78 -0.26
N PHE A 322 22.25 18.10 -0.07
CA PHE A 322 21.80 19.49 -0.07
C PHE A 322 22.44 20.33 1.04
N ARG A 323 22.58 19.79 2.26
CA ARG A 323 23.25 20.49 3.37
C ARG A 323 24.75 20.69 3.14
N ILE A 324 25.43 19.73 2.53
CA ILE A 324 26.85 19.85 2.15
C ILE A 324 27.01 20.92 1.07
N TRP A 325 26.08 20.96 0.10
CA TRP A 325 26.07 21.98 -0.93
C TRP A 325 25.89 23.37 -0.33
N ASP A 326 24.88 23.53 0.54
CA ASP A 326 24.51 24.78 1.16
C ASP A 326 23.85 24.51 2.53
N VAL A 327 24.59 24.85 3.60
CA VAL A 327 24.19 24.59 4.99
C VAL A 327 22.89 25.33 5.35
N ASN A 328 22.61 26.45 4.70
CA ASN A 328 21.44 27.28 4.95
C ASN A 328 20.28 27.00 3.99
N PHE A 329 20.40 25.98 3.14
CA PHE A 329 19.32 25.65 2.21
C PHE A 329 18.06 25.25 3.00
N PRO A 330 16.91 25.92 2.79
CA PRO A 330 15.74 25.83 3.68
C PRO A 330 14.93 24.55 3.40
N ILE A 331 15.54 23.39 3.63
CA ILE A 331 14.91 22.08 3.51
C ILE A 331 15.07 21.25 4.78
N SER A 332 14.13 20.35 5.01
CA SER A 332 14.23 19.37 6.09
C SER A 332 13.80 17.97 5.62
N ILE A 333 13.94 16.98 6.49
CA ILE A 333 13.55 15.59 6.23
C ILE A 333 12.27 15.22 6.98
N HIS A 334 11.47 14.33 6.38
CA HIS A 334 10.29 13.78 7.01
C HIS A 334 10.09 12.29 6.67
N HIS A 335 10.26 11.41 7.67
CA HIS A 335 9.94 9.99 7.58
C HIS A 335 9.55 9.40 8.94
N GLY A 336 8.96 8.20 8.90
CA GLY A 336 8.39 7.54 10.09
C GLY A 336 9.38 7.23 11.20
N SER A 337 10.68 7.07 10.89
CA SER A 337 11.72 6.77 11.88
C SER A 337 12.18 7.99 12.69
N LEU A 338 11.82 9.21 12.28
CA LEU A 338 12.17 10.41 13.04
C LEU A 338 11.43 10.48 14.37
N ALA A 339 11.98 11.20 15.34
CA ALA A 339 11.26 11.49 16.57
C ALA A 339 10.00 12.35 16.29
N LYS A 340 8.93 12.14 17.07
CA LYS A 340 7.68 12.90 16.92
C LYS A 340 7.89 14.43 16.96
N PRO A 341 8.70 15.02 17.86
CA PRO A 341 8.96 16.46 17.86
C PRO A 341 9.60 16.95 16.56
N SER A 342 10.56 16.20 16.01
CA SER A 342 11.23 16.55 14.74
C SER A 342 10.27 16.59 13.56
N ARG A 343 9.35 15.61 13.48
CA ARG A 343 8.30 15.62 12.45
C ARG A 343 7.38 16.83 12.57
N ILE A 344 6.89 17.12 13.77
CA ILE A 344 6.02 18.28 14.01
C ILE A 344 6.73 19.59 13.66
N ALA A 345 8.02 19.71 13.99
CA ALA A 345 8.81 20.89 13.63
C ALA A 345 8.96 21.04 12.10
N ALA A 346 9.21 19.95 11.38
CA ALA A 346 9.29 19.97 9.92
C ALA A 346 7.94 20.28 9.25
N GLU A 347 6.84 19.66 9.72
CA GLU A 347 5.46 19.95 9.29
C GLU A 347 5.14 21.44 9.47
N ARG A 348 5.43 21.98 10.65
CA ARG A 348 5.20 23.38 11.01
C ARG A 348 6.06 24.33 10.18
N GLY A 349 7.36 24.06 10.05
CA GLY A 349 8.29 24.90 9.30
C GLY A 349 7.89 25.03 7.83
N LEU A 350 7.37 23.96 7.20
CA LEU A 350 6.82 24.06 5.83
C LEU A 350 5.49 24.83 5.80
N LYS A 351 4.60 24.61 6.79
CA LYS A 351 3.29 25.30 6.88
C LYS A 351 3.44 26.80 7.13
N GLU A 352 4.42 27.23 7.90
CA GLU A 352 4.71 28.62 8.26
C GLU A 352 5.63 29.32 7.23
N GLY A 353 6.23 28.57 6.29
CA GLY A 353 7.08 29.10 5.23
C GLY A 353 8.55 29.30 5.63
N GLU A 354 8.97 28.80 6.80
CA GLU A 354 10.37 28.77 7.23
C GLU A 354 11.21 27.80 6.38
N LEU A 355 10.57 26.72 5.91
CA LEU A 355 11.14 25.76 4.96
C LEU A 355 10.51 25.96 3.58
N ARG A 356 11.33 25.85 2.53
CA ARG A 356 10.85 25.76 1.14
C ARG A 356 10.58 24.33 0.71
N GLY A 357 11.21 23.34 1.34
CA GLY A 357 11.11 21.95 0.91
C GLY A 357 11.16 20.93 2.03
N LEU A 358 10.41 19.83 1.88
CA LEU A 358 10.57 18.63 2.70
C LEU A 358 10.95 17.42 1.84
N VAL A 359 12.09 16.82 2.15
CA VAL A 359 12.50 15.52 1.60
C VAL A 359 11.81 14.43 2.40
N CYS A 360 10.95 13.64 1.76
CA CYS A 360 10.03 12.75 2.47
C CYS A 360 9.82 11.40 1.79
N THR A 361 9.36 10.44 2.60
CA THR A 361 8.89 9.13 2.14
C THR A 361 7.36 9.09 2.12
N SER A 362 6.74 7.90 2.05
CA SER A 362 5.30 7.70 2.17
C SER A 362 4.64 8.31 3.42
N SER A 363 5.43 8.72 4.42
CA SER A 363 4.94 9.44 5.60
C SER A 363 4.12 10.71 5.30
N LEU A 364 4.31 11.36 4.15
CA LEU A 364 3.55 12.55 3.72
C LEU A 364 2.67 12.28 2.48
N GLU A 365 2.54 11.03 2.02
CA GLU A 365 1.60 10.67 0.93
C GLU A 365 0.15 10.92 1.33
N LEU A 366 -0.16 10.69 2.60
CA LEU A 366 -1.51 10.74 3.15
C LEU A 366 -1.91 12.16 3.59
N GLY A 367 -3.19 12.34 3.90
CA GLY A 367 -3.89 13.61 4.14
C GLY A 367 -3.40 14.54 5.26
N ILE A 368 -2.15 14.45 5.74
CA ILE A 368 -1.59 15.37 6.74
C ILE A 368 -1.58 16.80 6.21
N ASP A 369 -2.10 17.77 6.98
CA ASP A 369 -2.01 19.19 6.62
C ASP A 369 -0.61 19.76 6.89
N VAL A 370 0.17 19.90 5.82
CA VAL A 370 1.47 20.61 5.80
C VAL A 370 1.34 22.01 5.18
N GLY A 371 0.11 22.53 5.10
CA GLY A 371 -0.19 23.79 4.45
C GLY A 371 -0.20 23.71 2.92
N ARG A 372 0.03 24.85 2.27
CA ARG A 372 -0.02 24.98 0.82
C ARG A 372 1.27 24.48 0.19
N VAL A 373 1.17 23.37 -0.57
CA VAL A 373 2.25 22.86 -1.42
C VAL A 373 2.03 23.29 -2.87
N ASP A 374 3.04 23.93 -3.47
CA ASP A 374 2.98 24.43 -4.84
C ASP A 374 3.46 23.40 -5.87
N LEU A 375 4.40 22.53 -5.48
CA LEU A 375 5.01 21.53 -6.35
C LEU A 375 5.32 20.23 -5.60
N VAL A 376 5.14 19.10 -6.26
CA VAL A 376 5.69 17.81 -5.83
C VAL A 376 6.81 17.39 -6.78
N ILE A 377 7.96 17.02 -6.21
CA ILE A 377 9.06 16.38 -6.92
C ILE A 377 9.09 14.91 -6.46
N GLN A 378 9.10 14.00 -7.41
CA GLN A 378 9.29 12.57 -7.20
C GLN A 378 10.69 12.22 -7.70
N TYR A 379 11.58 11.80 -6.80
CA TYR A 379 12.92 11.34 -7.15
C TYR A 379 12.92 9.84 -7.42
N MET A 380 13.43 9.46 -8.59
CA MET A 380 13.27 8.15 -9.24
C MET A 380 11.82 7.83 -9.60
N SER A 381 11.61 6.80 -10.40
CA SER A 381 10.27 6.27 -10.67
C SER A 381 9.49 6.08 -9.36
N PRO A 382 8.21 6.49 -9.29
CA PRO A 382 7.36 6.24 -8.13
C PRO A 382 7.05 4.74 -7.91
N ARG A 383 7.49 3.87 -8.85
CA ARG A 383 7.26 2.41 -8.93
C ARG A 383 5.80 2.00 -9.12
N GLN A 384 4.84 2.78 -8.62
CA GLN A 384 3.40 2.52 -8.66
C GLN A 384 2.61 3.79 -9.04
N VAL A 385 1.52 3.59 -9.79
CA VAL A 385 0.58 4.61 -10.26
C VAL A 385 -0.21 5.22 -9.12
N THR A 386 -0.74 4.38 -8.22
CA THR A 386 -1.47 4.82 -7.02
C THR A 386 -0.65 5.80 -6.18
N ARG A 387 0.63 5.49 -5.95
CA ARG A 387 1.57 6.36 -5.21
C ARG A 387 1.81 7.67 -5.93
N LEU A 388 2.03 7.65 -7.25
CA LEU A 388 2.23 8.88 -8.02
C LEU A 388 1.06 9.84 -7.84
N ILE A 389 -0.18 9.34 -7.97
CA ILE A 389 -1.39 10.16 -7.86
C ILE A 389 -1.54 10.72 -6.44
N GLN A 390 -1.32 9.92 -5.40
CA GLN A 390 -1.39 10.38 -4.01
C GLN A 390 -0.32 11.44 -3.71
N ARG A 391 0.94 11.18 -4.08
CA ARG A 391 2.08 12.09 -3.91
C ARG A 391 1.82 13.41 -4.61
N VAL A 392 1.47 13.40 -5.89
CA VAL A 392 1.25 14.63 -6.67
C VAL A 392 -0.01 15.35 -6.21
N GLY A 393 -1.05 14.61 -5.79
CA GLY A 393 -2.26 15.14 -5.16
C GLY A 393 -2.03 15.90 -3.85
N ARG A 394 -0.81 15.89 -3.30
CA ARG A 394 -0.42 16.79 -2.21
C ARG A 394 -0.20 18.23 -2.65
N SER A 395 0.15 18.45 -3.91
CA SER A 395 0.28 19.79 -4.50
C SER A 395 -1.07 20.35 -4.93
N GLY A 396 -1.22 21.68 -4.93
CA GLY A 396 -2.46 22.30 -5.40
C GLY A 396 -3.67 22.03 -4.49
N HIS A 397 -3.46 22.00 -3.18
CA HIS A 397 -4.40 21.57 -2.11
C HIS A 397 -5.64 22.47 -1.91
N ARG A 398 -6.19 23.08 -2.97
CA ARG A 398 -7.45 23.85 -2.94
C ARG A 398 -8.35 23.41 -4.10
N ILE A 399 -9.66 23.39 -3.82
CA ILE A 399 -10.71 23.08 -4.80
C ILE A 399 -10.49 23.91 -6.08
N GLY A 400 -10.39 23.23 -7.22
CA GLY A 400 -10.25 23.85 -8.55
C GLY A 400 -8.84 24.21 -8.99
N ARG A 401 -7.78 23.84 -8.25
CA ARG A 401 -6.38 23.98 -8.70
C ARG A 401 -5.84 22.69 -9.32
N ILE A 402 -4.87 22.85 -10.22
CA ILE A 402 -4.15 21.75 -10.86
C ILE A 402 -2.96 21.36 -9.97
N ALA A 403 -2.90 20.08 -9.58
CA ALA A 403 -1.76 19.47 -8.93
C ALA A 403 -0.57 19.38 -9.90
N LYS A 404 0.61 19.82 -9.49
CA LYS A 404 1.84 19.84 -10.29
C LYS A 404 2.84 18.85 -9.74
N GLY A 405 3.27 17.91 -10.58
CA GLY A 405 4.27 16.90 -10.26
C GLY A 405 5.42 16.90 -11.26
N ILE A 406 6.63 16.67 -10.78
CA ILE A 406 7.81 16.41 -11.62
C ILE A 406 8.44 15.10 -11.15
N ILE A 407 8.74 14.20 -12.10
CA ILE A 407 9.50 12.97 -11.84
C ILE A 407 10.91 13.20 -12.37
N ILE A 408 11.92 13.07 -11.51
CA ILE A 408 13.33 13.16 -11.85
C ILE A 408 13.92 11.76 -11.77
N THR A 409 14.25 11.19 -12.92
CA THR A 409 14.63 9.79 -13.07
C THR A 409 16.15 9.61 -13.02
N MET A 410 16.60 8.37 -12.80
CA MET A 410 18.03 8.08 -12.61
C MET A 410 18.75 7.43 -13.79
N ASP A 411 18.05 6.60 -14.57
CA ASP A 411 18.61 5.82 -15.67
C ASP A 411 17.54 5.56 -16.74
N SER A 412 17.91 4.81 -17.79
CA SER A 412 17.02 4.43 -18.88
C SER A 412 15.75 3.73 -18.39
N ASP A 413 15.89 2.67 -17.60
CA ASP A 413 14.77 1.84 -17.15
C ASP A 413 13.85 2.60 -16.19
N ASP A 414 14.42 3.35 -15.26
CA ASP A 414 13.69 4.23 -14.35
C ASP A 414 12.90 5.31 -15.12
N THR A 415 13.45 5.79 -16.25
CA THR A 415 12.77 6.75 -17.13
C THR A 415 11.62 6.14 -17.91
N LEU A 416 11.83 4.98 -18.55
CA LEU A 416 10.78 4.25 -19.26
C LEU A 416 9.65 3.83 -18.30
N GLU A 417 10.01 3.40 -17.09
CA GLU A 417 9.06 3.07 -16.03
C GLU A 417 8.24 4.29 -15.61
N ALA A 418 8.89 5.43 -15.38
CA ALA A 418 8.20 6.68 -15.06
C ALA A 418 7.26 7.13 -16.18
N MET A 419 7.64 6.96 -17.45
CA MET A 419 6.81 7.24 -18.61
C MET A 419 5.52 6.39 -18.60
N VAL A 420 5.66 5.08 -18.43
CA VAL A 420 4.54 4.14 -18.33
C VAL A 420 3.63 4.51 -17.16
N ILE A 421 4.18 4.75 -15.98
CA ILE A 421 3.40 5.10 -14.79
C ILE A 421 2.66 6.43 -14.98
N GLY A 422 3.32 7.44 -15.56
CA GLY A 422 2.69 8.72 -15.88
C GLY A 422 1.51 8.57 -16.85
N ARG A 423 1.69 7.75 -17.90
CA ARG A 423 0.64 7.44 -18.87
C ARG A 423 -0.52 6.66 -18.24
N LYS A 424 -0.23 5.70 -17.35
CA LYS A 424 -1.25 4.98 -16.57
C LYS A 424 -1.99 5.88 -15.60
N ALA A 425 -1.30 6.83 -14.97
CA ALA A 425 -1.93 7.82 -14.09
C ALA A 425 -2.94 8.72 -14.83
N TYR A 426 -2.60 9.18 -16.04
CA TYR A 426 -3.53 9.97 -16.86
C TYR A 426 -4.76 9.16 -17.34
N LYS A 427 -4.61 7.84 -17.53
CA LYS A 427 -5.73 6.94 -17.87
C LYS A 427 -6.46 6.37 -16.66
N GLU A 428 -6.00 6.69 -15.44
CA GLU A 428 -6.48 6.11 -14.18
C GLU A 428 -6.47 4.57 -14.16
N GLU A 429 -5.45 3.98 -14.77
CA GLU A 429 -5.15 2.55 -14.70
C GLU A 429 -4.29 2.30 -13.46
N LEU A 430 -4.94 1.91 -12.37
CA LEU A 430 -4.32 1.75 -11.06
C LEU A 430 -4.04 0.28 -10.74
N GLU A 431 -3.06 0.02 -9.88
CA GLU A 431 -2.82 -1.33 -9.38
C GLU A 431 -4.04 -1.91 -8.66
N PRO A 432 -4.36 -3.20 -8.83
CA PRO A 432 -5.45 -3.83 -8.12
C PRO A 432 -5.19 -3.85 -6.60
N VAL A 433 -6.25 -3.70 -5.80
CA VAL A 433 -6.16 -3.81 -4.34
C VAL A 433 -6.34 -5.28 -3.95
N GLU A 434 -5.27 -5.92 -3.52
CA GLU A 434 -5.27 -7.31 -3.05
C GLU A 434 -5.60 -7.38 -1.56
N ILE A 435 -6.87 -7.64 -1.25
CA ILE A 435 -7.36 -7.81 0.11
C ILE A 435 -6.88 -9.18 0.64
N PRO A 436 -6.15 -9.23 1.77
CA PRO A 436 -5.67 -10.49 2.34
C PRO A 436 -6.80 -11.48 2.58
N GLU A 437 -6.67 -12.70 2.06
CA GLU A 437 -7.66 -13.75 2.24
C GLU A 437 -7.46 -14.48 3.58
N LYS A 438 -8.47 -14.41 4.44
CA LYS A 438 -8.56 -15.09 5.74
C LYS A 438 -7.26 -15.07 6.58
N PRO A 439 -6.69 -13.91 6.97
CA PRO A 439 -5.48 -13.89 7.79
C PRO A 439 -5.69 -14.63 9.13
N LEU A 440 -5.04 -15.77 9.30
CA LEU A 440 -5.31 -16.70 10.41
C LEU A 440 -4.83 -16.15 11.76
N ASP A 441 -3.74 -15.40 11.77
CA ASP A 441 -3.26 -14.67 12.94
C ASP A 441 -4.26 -13.61 13.43
N VAL A 442 -4.90 -12.89 12.49
CA VAL A 442 -5.97 -11.93 12.80
C VAL A 442 -7.20 -12.66 13.35
N LEU A 443 -7.58 -13.80 12.75
CA LEU A 443 -8.70 -14.62 13.24
C LEU A 443 -8.45 -15.11 14.67
N ASN A 444 -7.28 -15.66 14.97
CA ASN A 444 -6.86 -16.08 16.31
C ASN A 444 -6.98 -14.92 17.33
N HIS A 445 -6.49 -13.74 16.94
CA HIS A 445 -6.60 -12.53 17.78
C HIS A 445 -8.07 -12.14 18.04
N GLN A 446 -8.94 -12.24 17.03
CA GLN A 446 -10.34 -11.86 17.17
C GLN A 446 -11.16 -12.87 17.97
N ILE A 447 -10.88 -14.17 17.86
CA ILE A 447 -11.47 -15.20 18.75
C ILE A 447 -11.07 -14.95 20.21
N ALA A 448 -9.80 -14.61 20.46
CA ALA A 448 -9.35 -14.20 21.80
C ALA A 448 -10.15 -12.98 22.32
N ALA A 449 -10.45 -12.02 21.45
CA ALA A 449 -11.27 -10.85 21.78
C ALA A 449 -12.69 -11.23 22.23
N LEU A 450 -13.32 -12.23 21.60
CA LEU A 450 -14.64 -12.74 22.01
C LEU A 450 -14.55 -13.39 23.40
N LEU A 451 -13.54 -14.24 23.63
CA LEU A 451 -13.33 -14.95 24.90
C LEU A 451 -12.97 -14.02 26.08
N LEU A 452 -12.44 -12.82 25.81
CA LEU A 452 -12.26 -11.82 26.87
C LEU A 452 -13.60 -11.43 27.50
N LYS A 453 -14.68 -11.39 26.72
CA LYS A 453 -16.01 -10.96 27.15
C LYS A 453 -16.93 -12.12 27.49
N ARG A 454 -16.90 -13.19 26.68
CA ARG A 454 -17.80 -14.33 26.81
C ARG A 454 -17.05 -15.50 27.44
N ARG A 455 -17.65 -16.13 28.46
CA ARG A 455 -17.06 -17.31 29.12
C ARG A 455 -17.18 -18.58 28.26
N ARG A 456 -18.21 -18.64 27.42
CA ARG A 456 -18.55 -19.76 26.53
C ARG A 456 -18.93 -19.23 25.15
N LEU A 457 -18.39 -19.86 24.12
CA LEU A 457 -18.70 -19.70 22.71
C LEU A 457 -18.95 -21.10 22.11
N THR A 458 -19.61 -21.13 20.97
CA THR A 458 -19.71 -22.32 20.12
C THR A 458 -18.94 -22.10 18.81
N LEU A 459 -18.58 -23.20 18.15
CA LEU A 459 -17.91 -23.19 16.86
C LEU A 459 -18.72 -22.43 15.81
N ASP A 460 -20.03 -22.72 15.74
CA ASP A 460 -20.95 -22.09 14.79
C ASP A 460 -21.09 -20.59 15.03
N GLU A 461 -21.13 -20.14 16.28
CA GLU A 461 -21.18 -18.71 16.59
C GLU A 461 -19.94 -17.95 16.08
N ILE A 462 -18.75 -18.55 16.18
CA ILE A 462 -17.51 -17.93 15.69
C ILE A 462 -17.53 -17.91 14.15
N TYR A 463 -17.87 -19.05 13.54
CA TYR A 463 -17.94 -19.23 12.11
C TYR A 463 -18.93 -18.25 11.45
N GLU A 464 -20.17 -18.24 11.90
CA GLU A 464 -21.25 -17.40 11.35
C GLU A 464 -21.00 -15.91 11.56
N LEU A 465 -20.38 -15.51 12.68
CA LEU A 465 -20.04 -14.11 12.89
C LEU A 465 -18.97 -13.64 11.91
N TYR A 466 -17.89 -14.39 11.76
CA TYR A 466 -16.71 -13.93 11.03
C TYR A 466 -16.78 -14.15 9.52
N ARG A 467 -17.53 -15.15 9.04
CA ARG A 467 -17.78 -15.32 7.60
C ARG A 467 -18.51 -14.14 6.95
N ASN A 468 -19.16 -13.28 7.74
CA ASN A 468 -19.83 -12.07 7.23
C ASN A 468 -18.85 -10.96 6.84
N ALA A 469 -17.61 -10.99 7.34
CA ALA A 469 -16.58 -10.07 6.88
C ALA A 469 -16.04 -10.51 5.52
N TYR A 470 -15.91 -9.59 4.56
CA TYR A 470 -15.48 -9.92 3.19
C TYR A 470 -14.11 -10.65 3.11
N PRO A 471 -13.07 -10.28 3.88
CA PRO A 471 -11.81 -11.05 3.90
C PRO A 471 -11.97 -12.53 4.32
N TYR A 472 -13.08 -12.85 5.00
CA TYR A 472 -13.42 -14.16 5.55
C TYR A 472 -14.65 -14.79 4.88
N ARG A 473 -15.09 -14.28 3.73
CA ARG A 473 -16.26 -14.79 2.99
C ARG A 473 -16.17 -16.27 2.64
N ASN A 474 -14.95 -16.77 2.43
CA ASN A 474 -14.64 -18.17 2.13
C ASN A 474 -14.12 -18.93 3.35
N LEU A 475 -14.38 -18.44 4.57
CA LEU A 475 -13.96 -19.11 5.80
C LEU A 475 -14.66 -20.47 5.87
N THR A 476 -13.90 -21.49 6.26
CA THR A 476 -14.41 -22.84 6.48
C THR A 476 -14.43 -23.16 7.98
N ILE A 477 -15.25 -24.14 8.35
CA ILE A 477 -15.32 -24.59 9.75
C ILE A 477 -13.99 -25.23 10.18
N ASP A 478 -13.32 -25.96 9.28
CA ASP A 478 -12.06 -26.63 9.60
C ASP A 478 -10.91 -25.65 9.85
N GLU A 479 -10.83 -24.53 9.12
CA GLU A 479 -9.89 -23.45 9.43
C GLU A 479 -10.15 -22.85 10.83
N VAL A 480 -11.41 -22.73 11.25
CA VAL A 480 -11.74 -22.29 12.63
C VAL A 480 -11.27 -23.34 13.64
N LYS A 481 -11.47 -24.64 13.37
CA LYS A 481 -11.00 -25.73 14.25
C LYS A 481 -9.47 -25.73 14.39
N GLN A 482 -8.73 -25.56 13.29
CA GLN A 482 -7.25 -25.49 13.32
C GLN A 482 -6.75 -24.35 14.22
N ILE A 483 -7.40 -23.18 14.17
CA ILE A 483 -7.07 -22.06 15.06
C ILE A 483 -7.40 -22.39 16.52
N LEU A 484 -8.56 -22.98 16.76
CA LEU A 484 -8.96 -23.40 18.10
C LEU A 484 -8.05 -24.49 18.68
N GLU A 485 -7.55 -25.39 17.84
CA GLU A 485 -6.53 -26.39 18.18
C GLU A 485 -5.22 -25.73 18.61
N TYR A 486 -4.73 -24.77 17.83
CA TYR A 486 -3.59 -23.95 18.25
C TYR A 486 -3.85 -23.27 19.60
N MET A 487 -5.00 -22.61 19.77
CA MET A 487 -5.37 -21.92 21.02
C MET A 487 -5.46 -22.87 22.23
N HIS A 488 -5.85 -24.13 22.00
CA HIS A 488 -5.97 -25.20 22.99
C HIS A 488 -4.61 -25.79 23.38
N ASN A 489 -3.76 -26.07 22.41
CA ASN A 489 -2.52 -26.82 22.59
C ASN A 489 -1.34 -25.94 23.00
N ARG A 490 -1.34 -24.65 22.63
CA ARG A 490 -0.27 -23.73 23.04
C ARG A 490 -0.17 -23.57 24.56
N PHE A 491 1.03 -23.24 25.04
CA PHE A 491 1.26 -22.86 26.43
C PHE A 491 1.81 -21.43 26.57
N PRO A 492 1.23 -20.59 27.46
CA PRO A 492 -0.04 -20.79 28.14
C PRO A 492 -1.23 -20.78 27.17
N ARG A 493 -2.25 -21.58 27.50
CA ARG A 493 -3.47 -21.78 26.70
C ARG A 493 -4.29 -20.50 26.56
N LEU A 494 -4.86 -20.26 25.36
CA LEU A 494 -5.77 -19.13 25.09
C LEU A 494 -7.25 -19.51 25.14
N ALA A 495 -7.58 -20.76 24.85
CA ALA A 495 -8.95 -21.28 24.90
C ALA A 495 -8.94 -22.75 25.34
N TRP A 496 -9.93 -23.18 26.11
CA TRP A 496 -10.22 -24.61 26.24
C TRP A 496 -11.30 -24.97 25.23
N VAL A 497 -11.19 -26.11 24.58
CA VAL A 497 -12.01 -26.49 23.43
C VAL A 497 -12.42 -27.93 23.60
N SER A 498 -13.73 -28.20 23.54
CA SER A 498 -14.28 -29.54 23.29
C SER A 498 -14.63 -29.60 21.82
N PHE A 499 -13.86 -30.37 21.04
CA PHE A 499 -14.08 -30.50 19.60
C PHE A 499 -15.31 -31.34 19.26
N GLU A 500 -15.61 -32.33 20.12
CA GLU A 500 -16.78 -33.20 19.98
C GLU A 500 -18.09 -32.41 20.18
N ASP A 501 -18.12 -31.53 21.19
CA ASP A 501 -19.29 -30.68 21.48
C ASP A 501 -19.30 -29.35 20.72
N GLY A 502 -18.22 -29.01 20.01
CA GLY A 502 -18.05 -27.69 19.39
C GLY A 502 -18.07 -26.52 20.38
N VAL A 503 -17.65 -26.74 21.64
CA VAL A 503 -17.71 -25.74 22.73
C VAL A 503 -16.33 -25.16 23.02
N ILE A 504 -16.26 -23.83 23.09
CA ILE A 504 -15.05 -23.08 23.40
C ILE A 504 -15.26 -22.32 24.72
N LEU A 505 -14.37 -22.56 25.69
CA LEU A 505 -14.40 -21.96 27.01
C LEU A 505 -13.21 -21.04 27.24
N LYS A 506 -13.47 -19.93 27.92
CA LYS A 506 -12.42 -19.04 28.42
C LYS A 506 -11.54 -19.80 29.42
N PRO A 507 -10.19 -19.73 29.31
CA PRO A 507 -9.31 -20.37 30.28
C PRO A 507 -9.55 -19.84 31.70
N ARG A 508 -9.38 -20.72 32.70
CA ARG A 508 -9.47 -20.33 34.12
C ARG A 508 -8.43 -19.27 34.48
N ARG A 509 -7.20 -19.41 33.98
CA ARG A 509 -6.13 -18.40 34.12
C ARG A 509 -6.21 -17.43 32.96
N THR A 510 -6.86 -16.28 33.16
CA THR A 510 -7.14 -15.32 32.08
C THR A 510 -5.98 -14.39 31.74
N LYS A 511 -4.90 -14.39 32.55
CA LYS A 511 -3.75 -13.49 32.40
C LYS A 511 -3.13 -13.61 31.00
N ALA A 512 -2.83 -14.82 30.55
CA ALA A 512 -2.23 -15.05 29.24
C ALA A 512 -3.13 -14.61 28.08
N LEU A 513 -4.45 -14.85 28.18
CA LEU A 513 -5.42 -14.38 27.18
C LEU A 513 -5.49 -12.85 27.12
N TYR A 514 -5.44 -12.20 28.29
CA TYR A 514 -5.44 -10.75 28.41
C TYR A 514 -4.16 -10.13 27.84
N GLU A 515 -2.99 -10.62 28.27
CA GLU A 515 -1.68 -10.18 27.77
C GLU A 515 -1.60 -10.36 26.26
N TYR A 516 -1.95 -11.56 25.75
CA TYR A 516 -1.97 -11.84 24.32
C TYR A 516 -2.80 -10.81 23.54
N PHE A 517 -4.04 -10.55 23.95
CA PHE A 517 -4.92 -9.63 23.24
C PHE A 517 -4.40 -8.18 23.27
N PHE A 518 -3.98 -7.67 24.44
CA PHE A 518 -3.59 -6.26 24.56
C PHE A 518 -2.18 -5.97 24.02
N GLU A 519 -1.26 -6.92 24.09
CA GLU A 519 0.10 -6.77 23.55
C GLU A 519 0.15 -6.92 22.02
N ASN A 520 -0.83 -7.62 21.42
CA ASN A 520 -0.89 -7.90 19.98
C ASN A 520 -2.07 -7.21 19.26
N LEU A 521 -2.50 -6.04 19.75
CA LEU A 521 -3.54 -5.24 19.08
C LEU A 521 -3.11 -4.77 17.69
N SER A 522 -1.82 -4.51 17.49
CA SER A 522 -1.27 -4.09 16.20
C SER A 522 -0.96 -5.30 15.32
N MET A 523 -1.43 -5.26 14.07
CA MET A 523 -1.04 -6.23 13.04
C MET A 523 0.23 -5.81 12.28
N ILE A 524 0.73 -4.60 12.56
CA ILE A 524 2.03 -4.12 12.06
C ILE A 524 3.12 -4.82 12.87
N PRO A 525 4.05 -5.53 12.21
CA PRO A 525 5.17 -6.17 12.90
C PRO A 525 6.11 -5.12 13.50
N ASP A 526 6.64 -5.42 14.68
CA ASP A 526 7.73 -4.65 15.27
C ASP A 526 9.05 -5.11 14.61
N GLU A 527 9.74 -4.19 13.94
CA GLU A 527 11.01 -4.46 13.25
C GLU A 527 12.15 -3.72 13.95
N LYS A 528 13.16 -4.48 14.40
CA LYS A 528 14.44 -3.92 14.83
C LYS A 528 15.32 -3.77 13.59
N HIS A 529 15.80 -2.56 13.35
CA HIS A 529 16.72 -2.25 12.27
C HIS A 529 18.12 -1.98 12.82
N TYR A 530 19.12 -2.33 12.03
CA TYR A 530 20.53 -2.09 12.29
C TYR A 530 21.08 -1.11 11.26
N LEU A 531 21.70 -0.03 11.71
CA LEU A 531 22.31 0.96 10.83
C LEU A 531 23.63 0.42 10.27
N VAL A 532 23.71 0.32 8.95
CA VAL A 532 24.92 -0.07 8.23
C VAL A 532 25.78 1.17 8.00
N ILE A 533 27.01 1.14 8.49
CA ILE A 533 27.97 2.26 8.44
C ILE A 533 29.23 1.79 7.73
N ASP A 534 29.64 2.51 6.70
CA ASP A 534 30.95 2.32 6.08
C ASP A 534 32.04 2.76 7.05
N ARG A 535 32.94 1.84 7.40
CA ARG A 535 34.02 2.08 8.35
C ARG A 535 35.05 3.09 7.83
N ASP A 536 35.26 3.16 6.52
CA ASP A 536 36.30 4.03 5.95
C ASP A 536 35.83 5.48 5.83
N THR A 537 34.54 5.70 5.54
CA THR A 537 33.95 7.05 5.36
C THR A 537 33.06 7.51 6.52
N ASP A 538 32.76 6.62 7.47
CA ASP A 538 31.74 6.77 8.53
C ASP A 538 30.34 7.11 8.00
N ALA A 539 30.09 6.85 6.71
CA ALA A 539 28.83 7.14 6.05
C ALA A 539 27.78 6.04 6.27
N ALA A 540 26.52 6.44 6.46
CA ALA A 540 25.40 5.51 6.50
C ALA A 540 25.15 4.92 5.10
N VAL A 541 25.28 3.60 4.98
CA VAL A 541 25.08 2.85 3.74
C VAL A 541 23.60 2.47 3.58
N GLY A 542 22.96 2.04 4.67
CA GLY A 542 21.58 1.56 4.68
C GLY A 542 21.13 1.00 6.02
N LEU A 543 19.98 0.32 6.02
CA LEU A 543 19.42 -0.36 7.18
C LEU A 543 19.31 -1.85 6.87
N LEU A 544 19.60 -2.72 7.84
CA LEU A 544 19.34 -4.15 7.77
C LEU A 544 18.31 -4.54 8.84
N ASP A 545 17.43 -5.49 8.52
CA ASP A 545 16.45 -6.00 9.48
C ASP A 545 17.04 -7.08 10.40
N GLU A 546 16.41 -7.27 11.57
CA GLU A 546 16.79 -8.26 12.57
C GLU A 546 16.96 -9.68 12.01
N ALA A 547 16.14 -10.07 11.04
CA ALA A 547 16.21 -11.40 10.43
C ALA A 547 17.49 -11.57 9.61
N PHE A 548 17.84 -10.58 8.79
CA PHE A 548 19.10 -10.56 8.05
C PHE A 548 20.31 -10.62 8.99
N VAL A 549 20.30 -9.81 10.05
CA VAL A 549 21.42 -9.74 11.00
C VAL A 549 21.55 -11.02 11.82
N ALA A 550 20.45 -11.63 12.23
CA ALA A 550 20.48 -12.91 12.92
C ALA A 550 21.05 -14.04 12.05
N GLU A 551 20.84 -13.99 10.74
CA GLU A 551 21.32 -15.01 9.81
C GLU A 551 22.76 -14.75 9.32
N TYR A 552 23.06 -13.51 8.94
CA TYR A 552 24.27 -13.12 8.21
C TYR A 552 25.14 -12.09 8.92
N GLY A 553 24.74 -11.58 10.09
CA GLY A 553 25.42 -10.52 10.85
C GLY A 553 26.73 -10.91 11.52
N LYS A 554 27.54 -11.76 10.88
CA LYS A 554 28.85 -12.18 11.40
C LYS A 554 29.97 -11.39 10.69
N PRO A 555 31.03 -10.98 11.42
CA PRO A 555 32.23 -10.43 10.80
C PRO A 555 32.76 -11.33 9.69
N GLY A 556 33.14 -10.74 8.55
CA GLY A 556 33.63 -11.43 7.37
C GLY A 556 32.56 -11.70 6.31
N VAL A 557 31.27 -11.67 6.66
CA VAL A 557 30.17 -11.89 5.69
C VAL A 557 30.09 -10.72 4.71
N LYS A 558 30.04 -11.05 3.42
CA LYS A 558 29.78 -10.11 2.33
C LYS A 558 28.26 -10.02 2.11
N PHE A 559 27.70 -8.86 1.82
CA PHE A 559 26.30 -8.71 1.42
C PHE A 559 26.12 -7.56 0.42
N ILE A 560 25.05 -7.59 -0.36
CA ILE A 560 24.69 -6.47 -1.24
C ILE A 560 23.56 -5.68 -0.59
N ILE A 561 23.78 -4.37 -0.49
CA ILE A 561 22.75 -3.40 -0.16
C ILE A 561 22.84 -2.29 -1.21
N ARG A 562 21.72 -2.00 -1.88
CA ARG A 562 21.61 -0.99 -2.94
C ARG A 562 22.54 -1.22 -4.13
N GLY A 563 22.71 -2.49 -4.52
CA GLY A 563 23.53 -2.85 -5.69
C GLY A 563 25.05 -2.79 -5.46
N SER A 564 25.52 -2.30 -4.30
CA SER A 564 26.95 -2.31 -3.96
C SER A 564 27.29 -3.44 -2.99
N PRO A 565 28.42 -4.14 -3.18
CA PRO A 565 28.86 -5.19 -2.29
C PRO A 565 29.63 -4.61 -1.08
N TRP A 566 29.30 -5.09 0.11
CA TRP A 566 29.88 -4.66 1.39
C TRP A 566 30.31 -5.86 2.22
N LYS A 567 31.40 -5.74 2.97
CA LYS A 567 31.86 -6.76 3.91
C LYS A 567 31.67 -6.31 5.35
N ILE A 568 30.99 -7.11 6.17
CA ILE A 568 30.83 -6.85 7.61
C ILE A 568 32.18 -6.95 8.29
N VAL A 569 32.58 -5.88 8.97
CA VAL A 569 33.77 -5.79 9.80
C VAL A 569 33.43 -6.12 11.25
N ASN A 570 32.34 -5.54 11.75
CA ASN A 570 31.90 -5.72 13.13
C ASN A 570 30.40 -5.44 13.24
N VAL A 571 29.73 -6.09 14.19
CA VAL A 571 28.35 -5.81 14.58
C VAL A 571 28.36 -5.42 16.05
N SER A 572 27.86 -4.22 16.37
CA SER A 572 27.81 -3.68 17.72
C SER A 572 26.43 -3.09 17.99
N ALA A 573 25.74 -3.61 19.00
CA ALA A 573 24.42 -3.17 19.45
C ALA A 573 23.37 -3.03 18.33
N ASP A 574 23.24 -1.84 17.75
CA ASP A 574 22.30 -1.41 16.71
C ASP A 574 23.00 -0.97 15.40
N ARG A 575 24.31 -1.19 15.28
CA ARG A 575 25.14 -0.79 14.14
C ARG A 575 25.92 -1.96 13.56
N ILE A 576 26.09 -1.94 12.24
CA ILE A 576 26.90 -2.87 11.47
C ILE A 576 27.95 -2.05 10.73
N TYR A 577 29.21 -2.23 11.11
CA TYR A 577 30.32 -1.59 10.44
C TYR A 577 30.74 -2.46 9.26
N VAL A 578 30.79 -1.86 8.07
CA VAL A 578 31.13 -2.53 6.82
C VAL A 578 32.31 -1.86 6.14
N LYS A 579 32.89 -2.52 5.14
CA LYS A 579 33.86 -1.94 4.22
C LYS A 579 33.49 -2.31 2.79
N SER A 580 33.66 -1.38 1.86
CA SER A 580 33.45 -1.63 0.42
C SER A 580 34.40 -2.73 -0.07
N ILE A 581 33.96 -3.53 -1.04
CA ILE A 581 34.79 -4.55 -1.70
C ILE A 581 34.69 -4.38 -3.21
N ASP A 582 35.84 -4.42 -3.89
CA ASP A 582 35.91 -4.29 -5.35
C ASP A 582 35.68 -5.63 -6.07
N ASP A 583 35.74 -6.74 -5.33
CA ASP A 583 35.64 -8.10 -5.87
C ASP A 583 34.42 -8.87 -5.27
N PRO A 584 33.33 -9.03 -6.06
CA PRO A 584 32.11 -9.70 -5.64
C PRO A 584 32.13 -11.24 -5.82
N THR A 585 33.27 -11.87 -6.14
CA THR A 585 33.39 -13.32 -6.49
C THR A 585 33.00 -14.35 -5.40
N GLY A 586 32.36 -13.95 -4.29
CA GLY A 586 31.84 -14.87 -3.26
C GLY A 586 30.32 -14.93 -3.26
N ALA A 587 29.73 -15.94 -2.61
CA ALA A 587 28.28 -15.98 -2.43
C ALA A 587 27.81 -14.81 -1.52
N ILE A 588 27.30 -13.72 -2.11
CA ILE A 588 26.84 -12.52 -1.43
C ILE A 588 25.30 -12.55 -1.24
N PRO A 589 24.76 -12.73 -0.01
CA PRO A 589 23.33 -12.49 0.24
C PRO A 589 22.92 -11.05 -0.13
N SER A 590 21.82 -10.92 -0.86
CA SER A 590 21.19 -9.63 -1.19
C SER A 590 20.03 -9.33 -0.23
N TRP A 591 19.86 -8.06 0.14
CA TRP A 591 18.73 -7.60 0.95
C TRP A 591 17.83 -6.64 0.17
N VAL A 592 16.52 -6.91 0.17
CA VAL A 592 15.51 -6.20 -0.65
C VAL A 592 14.37 -5.62 0.22
N GLY A 593 14.56 -5.55 1.54
CA GLY A 593 13.47 -5.42 2.51
C GLY A 593 12.65 -4.12 2.48
N GLU A 594 13.13 -3.07 1.82
CA GLU A 594 12.49 -1.72 1.83
C GLU A 594 12.05 -1.20 0.44
N GLU A 595 12.21 -1.96 -0.64
CA GLU A 595 11.91 -1.45 -1.98
C GLU A 595 10.44 -1.59 -2.38
N ILE A 596 9.87 -0.54 -2.98
CA ILE A 596 8.54 -0.56 -3.56
C ILE A 596 8.59 -1.39 -4.86
N PRO A 597 7.82 -2.48 -4.98
CA PRO A 597 7.89 -3.34 -6.15
C PRO A 597 7.27 -2.66 -7.37
N VAL A 598 7.91 -2.87 -8.53
CA VAL A 598 7.37 -2.52 -9.84
C VAL A 598 6.35 -3.58 -10.24
N PRO A 599 5.09 -3.20 -10.54
CA PRO A 599 4.06 -4.13 -10.98
C PRO A 599 4.41 -4.83 -12.30
N PHE A 600 3.97 -6.08 -12.45
CA PHE A 600 4.12 -6.87 -13.67
C PHE A 600 3.66 -6.09 -14.92
N GLU A 601 2.47 -5.49 -14.88
CA GLU A 601 1.90 -4.76 -16.02
C GLU A 601 2.71 -3.51 -16.41
N VAL A 602 3.37 -2.86 -15.44
CA VAL A 602 4.24 -1.72 -15.73
C VAL A 602 5.50 -2.21 -16.44
N ALA A 603 6.12 -3.26 -15.92
CA ALA A 603 7.33 -3.81 -16.53
C ALA A 603 7.06 -4.36 -17.94
N GLN A 604 5.92 -5.02 -18.16
CA GLN A 604 5.49 -5.47 -19.48
C GLN A 604 5.29 -4.31 -20.46
N GLU A 605 4.71 -3.18 -20.03
CA GLU A 605 4.58 -2.03 -20.93
C GLU A 605 5.94 -1.39 -21.27
N VAL A 606 6.90 -1.39 -20.34
CA VAL A 606 8.30 -1.01 -20.65
C VAL A 606 8.91 -1.96 -21.69
N GLY A 607 8.72 -3.27 -21.53
CA GLY A 607 9.14 -4.26 -22.53
C GLY A 607 8.47 -4.05 -23.90
N ALA A 608 7.21 -3.61 -23.91
CA ALA A 608 6.49 -3.26 -25.13
C ALA A 608 7.02 -1.99 -25.81
N ILE A 609 7.52 -1.00 -25.06
CA ILE A 609 8.24 0.15 -25.62
C ILE A 609 9.50 -0.33 -26.34
N ARG A 610 10.30 -1.21 -25.71
CA ARG A 610 11.52 -1.78 -26.32
C ARG A 610 11.18 -2.53 -27.62
N ARG A 611 10.12 -3.35 -27.62
CA ARG A 611 9.62 -4.01 -28.84
C ARG A 611 9.24 -3.01 -29.93
N PHE A 612 8.47 -1.99 -29.55
CA PHE A 612 8.02 -0.96 -30.49
C PHE A 612 9.22 -0.26 -31.15
N VAL A 613 10.26 0.07 -30.39
CA VAL A 613 11.49 0.65 -30.93
C VAL A 613 12.16 -0.31 -31.92
N GLU A 614 12.36 -1.59 -31.55
CA GLU A 614 12.95 -2.60 -32.44
C GLU A 614 12.16 -2.77 -33.75
N GLU A 615 10.84 -2.87 -33.68
CA GLU A 615 9.97 -3.04 -34.85
C GLU A 615 10.03 -1.83 -35.78
N LYS A 616 10.01 -0.61 -35.23
CA LYS A 616 10.05 0.63 -36.03
C LYS A 616 11.41 0.87 -36.67
N MET A 617 12.51 0.58 -35.97
CA MET A 617 13.85 0.64 -36.57
C MET A 617 14.00 -0.37 -37.71
N LYS A 618 13.51 -1.60 -37.55
CA LYS A 618 13.49 -2.61 -38.62
C LYS A 618 12.62 -2.19 -39.81
N ALA A 619 11.58 -1.39 -39.56
CA ALA A 619 10.74 -0.79 -40.61
C ALA A 619 11.37 0.45 -41.28
N GLY A 620 12.57 0.88 -40.86
CA GLY A 620 13.32 1.97 -41.48
C GLY A 620 13.02 3.37 -40.96
N LEU A 621 12.30 3.50 -39.83
CA LEU A 621 12.07 4.82 -39.21
C LEU A 621 13.33 5.33 -38.52
N SER A 622 13.53 6.66 -38.53
CA SER A 622 14.63 7.30 -37.82
C SER A 622 14.42 7.32 -36.31
N ARG A 623 15.50 7.52 -35.54
CA ARG A 623 15.45 7.69 -34.08
C ARG A 623 14.49 8.84 -33.69
N GLU A 624 14.53 9.95 -34.42
CA GLU A 624 13.70 11.13 -34.18
C GLU A 624 12.21 10.87 -34.41
N GLU A 625 11.85 10.11 -35.45
CA GLU A 625 10.46 9.74 -35.74
C GLU A 625 9.88 8.85 -34.62
N ILE A 626 10.66 7.86 -34.17
CA ILE A 626 10.28 6.95 -33.07
C ILE A 626 10.11 7.73 -31.76
N VAL A 627 11.05 8.62 -31.45
CA VAL A 627 11.00 9.48 -30.26
C VAL A 627 9.75 10.37 -30.28
N ARG A 628 9.40 10.96 -31.43
CA ARG A 628 8.21 11.80 -31.57
C ARG A 628 6.92 11.00 -31.37
N GLU A 629 6.82 9.81 -31.97
CA GLU A 629 5.64 8.93 -31.81
C GLU A 629 5.46 8.51 -30.34
N LEU A 630 6.56 8.30 -29.60
CA LEU A 630 6.50 8.02 -28.17
C LEU A 630 6.15 9.25 -27.32
N ALA A 631 6.61 10.45 -27.70
CA ALA A 631 6.28 11.71 -27.02
C ALA A 631 4.78 12.06 -27.11
N GLU A 632 4.09 11.59 -28.15
CA GLU A 632 2.63 11.71 -28.27
C GLU A 632 1.88 10.74 -27.35
N ARG A 633 2.49 9.59 -27.02
CA ARG A 633 1.87 8.52 -26.24
C ARG A 633 2.15 8.64 -24.74
N TYR A 634 3.34 9.12 -24.36
CA TYR A 634 3.84 9.14 -23.00
C TYR A 634 4.16 10.57 -22.53
N PRO A 635 4.01 10.88 -21.23
CA PRO A 635 4.16 12.24 -20.74
C PRO A 635 5.61 12.65 -20.45
N ALA A 636 6.47 12.53 -21.46
CA ALA A 636 7.86 12.95 -21.43
C ALA A 636 8.20 13.75 -22.71
N ASP A 637 9.16 14.67 -22.62
CA ASP A 637 9.61 15.42 -23.79
C ASP A 637 10.56 14.58 -24.66
N GLU A 638 10.71 14.98 -25.93
CA GLU A 638 11.55 14.25 -26.89
C GLU A 638 13.01 14.11 -26.41
N LYS A 639 13.54 15.11 -25.69
CA LYS A 639 14.89 15.05 -25.12
C LYS A 639 14.99 13.90 -24.11
N THR A 640 14.08 13.85 -23.14
CA THR A 640 14.05 12.81 -22.10
C THR A 640 13.90 11.42 -22.70
N ILE A 641 13.01 11.26 -23.69
CA ILE A 641 12.78 9.97 -24.37
C ILE A 641 14.01 9.54 -25.15
N ARG A 642 14.66 10.46 -25.87
CA ARG A 642 15.87 10.18 -26.64
C ARG A 642 17.00 9.67 -25.74
N GLU A 643 17.26 10.35 -24.61
CA GLU A 643 18.28 9.92 -23.66
C GLU A 643 17.94 8.55 -23.05
N ALA A 644 16.67 8.32 -22.70
CA ALA A 644 16.23 7.04 -22.15
C ALA A 644 16.38 5.87 -23.14
N LEU A 645 16.22 6.12 -24.44
CA LEU A 645 16.31 5.07 -25.47
C LEU A 645 17.71 4.88 -26.05
N LYS A 646 18.70 5.69 -25.65
CA LYS A 646 20.04 5.68 -26.22
C LYS A 646 20.66 4.29 -26.29
N GLU A 647 20.69 3.58 -25.17
CA GLU A 647 21.25 2.22 -25.07
C GLU A 647 20.48 1.21 -25.92
N ILE A 648 19.15 1.33 -26.00
CA ILE A 648 18.30 0.44 -26.81
C ILE A 648 18.57 0.64 -28.30
N PHE A 649 18.69 1.91 -28.75
CA PHE A 649 19.03 2.22 -30.13
C PHE A 649 20.40 1.65 -30.52
N GLU A 650 21.41 1.87 -29.68
CA GLU A 650 22.77 1.36 -29.90
C GLU A 650 22.78 -0.17 -29.96
N HIS A 651 22.07 -0.84 -29.05
CA HIS A 651 21.98 -2.30 -29.02
C HIS A 651 21.35 -2.89 -30.29
N ILE A 652 20.26 -2.29 -30.79
CA ILE A 652 19.58 -2.73 -32.00
C ILE A 652 20.44 -2.47 -33.25
N GLU A 653 21.15 -1.34 -33.31
CA GLU A 653 22.06 -1.01 -34.42
C GLU A 653 23.27 -1.93 -34.50
N MET A 654 23.74 -2.44 -33.36
CA MET A 654 24.76 -3.50 -33.30
C MET A 654 24.23 -4.87 -33.76
N GLY A 655 22.94 -4.98 -34.10
CA GLY A 655 22.31 -6.20 -34.58
C GLY A 655 21.84 -7.15 -33.49
N TYR A 656 21.89 -6.74 -32.23
CA TYR A 656 21.44 -7.57 -31.11
C TYR A 656 19.93 -7.43 -30.86
N PRO A 657 19.24 -8.52 -30.48
CA PRO A 657 17.82 -8.49 -30.17
C PRO A 657 17.55 -7.77 -28.85
N ALA A 658 16.64 -6.80 -28.85
CA ALA A 658 16.25 -6.14 -27.60
C ALA A 658 15.45 -7.11 -26.69
N PRO A 659 15.61 -7.05 -25.35
CA PRO A 659 14.72 -7.71 -24.41
C PRO A 659 13.36 -7.00 -24.37
N THR A 660 12.28 -7.74 -24.55
CA THR A 660 10.92 -7.18 -24.70
C THR A 660 9.91 -7.90 -23.81
N ASP A 661 8.66 -7.45 -23.85
CA ASP A 661 7.53 -8.13 -23.21
C ASP A 661 7.25 -9.53 -23.76
N LYS A 662 7.77 -9.86 -24.96
CA LYS A 662 7.62 -11.17 -25.61
C LYS A 662 8.93 -11.91 -25.86
N ARG A 663 10.06 -11.35 -25.44
CA ARG A 663 11.39 -11.94 -25.67
C ARG A 663 12.25 -11.75 -24.43
N ILE A 664 12.60 -12.87 -23.81
CA ILE A 664 13.68 -12.94 -22.83
C ILE A 664 15.01 -13.04 -23.59
N THR A 665 16.03 -12.32 -23.15
CA THR A 665 17.41 -12.52 -23.61
C THR A 665 18.27 -13.04 -22.47
N VAL A 666 19.28 -13.83 -22.83
CA VAL A 666 20.28 -14.38 -21.91
C VAL A 666 21.63 -13.87 -22.37
N GLU A 667 22.35 -13.20 -21.48
CA GLU A 667 23.64 -12.58 -21.75
C GLU A 667 24.69 -13.18 -20.81
N GLU A 668 25.86 -13.49 -21.34
CA GLU A 668 27.04 -13.85 -20.54
C GLU A 668 27.92 -12.61 -20.38
N TRP A 669 28.28 -12.29 -19.14
CA TRP A 669 29.16 -11.19 -18.82
C TRP A 669 30.07 -11.57 -17.66
N GLU A 670 31.35 -11.79 -17.95
CA GLU A 670 32.35 -12.28 -16.98
C GLU A 670 31.85 -13.55 -16.25
N ASP A 671 31.79 -13.53 -14.93
CA ASP A 671 31.31 -14.64 -14.10
C ASP A 671 29.77 -14.62 -13.91
N PHE A 672 29.04 -13.83 -14.68
CA PHE A 672 27.59 -13.67 -14.56
C PHE A 672 26.84 -14.13 -15.81
N ILE A 673 25.70 -14.77 -15.58
CA ILE A 673 24.63 -14.89 -16.58
C ILE A 673 23.53 -13.90 -16.20
N ILE A 674 23.15 -13.06 -17.15
CA ILE A 674 22.10 -12.05 -17.00
C ILE A 674 20.90 -12.47 -17.82
N LEU A 675 19.80 -12.75 -17.13
CA LEU A 675 18.51 -13.05 -17.73
C LEU A 675 17.67 -11.76 -17.79
N GLN A 676 17.54 -11.18 -18.98
CA GLN A 676 16.77 -9.95 -19.19
C GLN A 676 15.30 -10.29 -19.41
N CYS A 677 14.45 -9.97 -18.44
CA CYS A 677 13.04 -10.32 -18.42
C CYS A 677 12.18 -9.21 -17.79
N SER A 678 11.23 -8.68 -18.56
CA SER A 678 10.35 -7.57 -18.17
C SER A 678 9.14 -8.02 -17.33
N PHE A 679 9.34 -8.79 -16.26
CA PHE A 679 8.24 -9.34 -15.44
C PHE A 679 7.98 -8.59 -14.12
N GLY A 680 8.71 -7.51 -13.85
CA GLY A 680 8.55 -6.72 -12.64
C GLY A 680 9.13 -7.39 -11.41
N SER A 681 9.14 -6.69 -10.29
CA SER A 681 9.98 -7.04 -9.14
C SER A 681 9.60 -8.39 -8.49
N LEU A 682 8.31 -8.66 -8.30
CA LEU A 682 7.85 -9.84 -7.55
C LEU A 682 7.90 -11.12 -8.39
N THR A 683 7.61 -11.03 -9.68
CA THR A 683 7.71 -12.16 -10.62
C THR A 683 9.18 -12.54 -10.84
N ASN A 684 10.05 -11.55 -11.11
CA ASN A 684 11.48 -11.80 -11.22
C ASN A 684 12.06 -12.36 -9.93
N ARG A 685 11.63 -11.88 -8.76
CA ARG A 685 12.04 -12.47 -7.48
C ARG A 685 11.65 -13.94 -7.40
N ALA A 686 10.41 -14.29 -7.75
CA ALA A 686 9.94 -15.67 -7.70
C ALA A 686 10.73 -16.59 -8.64
N LEU A 687 10.95 -16.15 -9.88
CA LEU A 687 11.79 -16.88 -10.84
C LEU A 687 13.24 -17.02 -10.35
N ALA A 688 13.83 -15.94 -9.84
CA ALA A 688 15.17 -15.94 -9.27
C ALA A 688 15.35 -16.94 -8.12
N GLN A 689 14.35 -17.07 -7.23
CA GLN A 689 14.37 -18.05 -6.14
C GLN A 689 14.36 -19.49 -6.67
N ILE A 690 13.53 -19.80 -7.67
CA ILE A 690 13.48 -21.14 -8.27
C ILE A 690 14.80 -21.45 -8.98
N LEU A 691 15.28 -20.52 -9.82
CA LEU A 691 16.53 -20.71 -10.56
C LEU A 691 17.70 -20.93 -9.62
N GLY A 692 17.86 -20.07 -8.60
CA GLY A 692 18.91 -20.23 -7.60
C GLY A 692 18.82 -21.55 -6.85
N HIS A 693 17.61 -22.01 -6.53
CA HIS A 693 17.41 -23.29 -5.87
C HIS A 693 17.80 -24.49 -6.75
N ILE A 694 17.31 -24.55 -7.99
CA ILE A 694 17.58 -25.64 -8.93
C ILE A 694 19.05 -25.68 -9.30
N LEU A 695 19.65 -24.53 -9.61
CA LEU A 695 21.07 -24.45 -9.94
C LEU A 695 21.93 -24.90 -8.75
N SER A 696 21.59 -24.50 -7.52
CA SER A 696 22.32 -24.94 -6.34
C SER A 696 22.22 -26.45 -6.09
N GLU A 697 21.08 -27.07 -6.39
CA GLU A 697 20.94 -28.53 -6.29
C GLU A 697 21.73 -29.26 -7.38
N ARG A 698 21.79 -28.70 -8.59
CA ARG A 698 22.53 -29.28 -9.73
C ARG A 698 24.04 -29.19 -9.56
N THR A 699 24.55 -28.04 -9.10
CA THR A 699 26.01 -27.83 -8.91
C THR A 699 26.52 -28.38 -7.58
N GLY A 700 25.64 -28.51 -6.57
CA GLY A 700 26.03 -28.89 -5.21
C GLY A 700 26.59 -27.73 -4.37
N TYR A 701 26.69 -26.53 -4.94
CA TYR A 701 27.16 -25.31 -4.26
C TYR A 701 26.05 -24.26 -4.20
N SER A 702 26.16 -23.31 -3.27
CA SER A 702 25.18 -22.22 -3.15
C SER A 702 25.36 -21.21 -4.28
N ILE A 703 24.39 -21.13 -5.19
CA ILE A 703 24.35 -20.15 -6.27
C ILE A 703 23.67 -18.87 -5.81
N VAL A 704 24.32 -17.74 -6.07
CA VAL A 704 23.75 -16.43 -5.76
C VAL A 704 22.99 -15.90 -6.95
N VAL A 705 21.75 -15.54 -6.68
CA VAL A 705 20.86 -14.92 -7.64
C VAL A 705 20.39 -13.59 -7.09
N GLN A 706 20.48 -12.56 -7.92
CA GLN A 706 19.94 -11.23 -7.66
C GLN A 706 18.96 -10.87 -8.77
N HIS A 707 18.10 -9.90 -8.50
CA HIS A 707 17.10 -9.50 -9.46
C HIS A 707 16.74 -8.03 -9.28
N ASP A 708 16.38 -7.42 -10.40
CA ASP A 708 15.69 -6.14 -10.47
C ASP A 708 14.34 -6.36 -11.23
N PRO A 709 13.54 -5.32 -11.50
CA PRO A 709 12.27 -5.46 -12.23
C PRO A 709 12.39 -5.99 -13.68
N TYR A 710 13.57 -5.92 -14.27
CA TYR A 710 13.87 -6.17 -15.68
C TYR A 710 14.96 -7.23 -15.91
N ARG A 711 15.68 -7.66 -14.87
CA ARG A 711 16.85 -8.55 -14.94
C ARG A 711 16.92 -9.52 -13.76
N ILE A 712 17.50 -10.68 -14.02
CA ILE A 712 17.97 -11.63 -13.00
C ILE A 712 19.45 -11.89 -13.26
N PHE A 713 20.29 -11.64 -12.26
CA PHE A 713 21.73 -11.84 -12.29
C PHE A 713 22.07 -13.13 -11.56
N ILE A 714 22.74 -14.05 -12.24
CA ILE A 714 23.14 -15.35 -11.71
C ILE A 714 24.66 -15.39 -11.72
N GLN A 715 25.26 -15.54 -10.55
CA GLN A 715 26.71 -15.70 -10.43
C GLN A 715 27.08 -17.16 -10.70
N THR A 716 27.82 -17.40 -11.78
CA THR A 716 28.12 -18.75 -12.29
C THR A 716 29.31 -19.40 -11.62
N MET A 717 30.24 -18.60 -11.08
CA MET A 717 31.55 -19.05 -10.61
C MET A 717 32.31 -19.91 -11.65
N GLY A 718 32.03 -19.71 -12.95
CA GLY A 718 32.62 -20.46 -14.07
C GLY A 718 32.09 -21.90 -14.26
N GLU A 719 31.15 -22.37 -13.43
CA GLU A 719 30.60 -23.73 -13.50
C GLU A 719 29.29 -23.82 -14.27
N ILE A 720 28.50 -22.75 -14.32
CA ILE A 720 27.17 -22.71 -14.94
C ILE A 720 27.28 -22.06 -16.31
N LYS A 721 26.76 -22.72 -17.34
CA LYS A 721 26.68 -22.16 -18.70
C LYS A 721 25.28 -21.69 -19.02
N THR A 722 25.15 -20.88 -20.07
CA THR A 722 23.84 -20.45 -20.57
C THR A 722 22.95 -21.60 -21.01
N GLU A 723 23.52 -22.69 -21.54
CA GLU A 723 22.73 -23.88 -21.90
C GLU A 723 22.06 -24.53 -20.69
N ASP A 724 22.73 -24.57 -19.52
CA ASP A 724 22.16 -25.11 -18.29
C ASP A 724 20.95 -24.29 -17.84
N LEU A 725 21.05 -22.96 -17.92
CA LEU A 725 19.95 -22.06 -17.61
C LEU A 725 18.77 -22.24 -18.56
N MET A 726 19.05 -22.36 -19.86
CA MET A 726 18.03 -22.57 -20.88
C MET A 726 17.30 -23.91 -20.70
N GLU A 727 18.01 -24.97 -20.34
CA GLU A 727 17.42 -26.28 -20.03
C GLU A 727 16.45 -26.16 -18.84
N ILE A 728 16.85 -25.47 -17.77
CA ILE A 728 15.99 -25.26 -16.59
C ILE A 728 14.74 -24.46 -16.95
N LEU A 729 14.88 -23.37 -17.71
CA LEU A 729 13.74 -22.54 -18.13
C LEU A 729 12.74 -23.33 -18.98
N LEU A 730 13.23 -24.14 -19.93
CA LEU A 730 12.38 -25.00 -20.76
C LEU A 730 11.69 -26.08 -19.91
N GLY A 731 12.40 -26.69 -18.95
CA GLY A 731 11.79 -27.66 -18.03
C GLY A 731 10.71 -27.04 -17.13
N LEU A 732 10.91 -25.80 -16.67
CA LEU A 732 9.91 -25.08 -15.88
C LEU A 732 8.66 -24.73 -16.71
N LYS A 733 8.84 -24.37 -17.99
CA LYS A 733 7.74 -24.12 -18.93
C LYS A 733 6.84 -25.35 -19.13
N ASP A 734 7.43 -26.55 -19.19
CA ASP A 734 6.69 -27.80 -19.39
C ASP A 734 6.10 -28.36 -18.08
N SER A 735 6.36 -27.72 -16.94
CA SER A 735 5.86 -28.13 -15.62
C SER A 735 4.45 -27.60 -15.35
N ASP A 736 3.65 -28.37 -14.60
CA ASP A 736 2.34 -27.89 -14.17
C ASP A 736 2.45 -26.86 -13.02
N LYS A 737 1.32 -26.18 -12.76
CA LYS A 737 1.23 -25.13 -11.74
C LYS A 737 1.59 -25.61 -10.33
N GLU A 738 1.22 -26.84 -9.95
CA GLU A 738 1.50 -27.34 -8.60
C GLU A 738 2.97 -27.73 -8.47
N ALA A 739 3.59 -28.31 -9.50
CA ALA A 739 5.02 -28.56 -9.54
C ALA A 739 5.84 -27.27 -9.40
N ILE A 740 5.46 -26.20 -10.11
CA ILE A 740 6.10 -24.87 -9.98
C ILE A 740 5.95 -24.32 -8.56
N LYS A 741 4.75 -24.40 -7.99
CA LYS A 741 4.47 -23.94 -6.63
C LYS A 741 5.24 -24.72 -5.58
N ASP A 742 5.36 -26.03 -5.73
CA ASP A 742 6.12 -26.89 -4.82
C ASP A 742 7.62 -26.60 -4.90
N ALA A 743 8.16 -26.42 -6.11
CA ALA A 743 9.55 -26.00 -6.32
C ALA A 743 9.82 -24.63 -5.68
N LEU A 744 8.92 -23.66 -5.88
CA LEU A 744 9.02 -22.35 -5.26
C LEU A 744 8.92 -22.42 -3.73
N THR A 745 8.02 -23.25 -3.19
CA THR A 745 7.89 -23.46 -1.74
C THR A 745 9.21 -23.99 -1.15
N ARG A 746 9.81 -25.01 -1.76
CA ARG A 746 11.10 -25.57 -1.32
C ARG A 746 12.24 -24.57 -1.39
N ALA A 747 12.26 -23.72 -2.43
CA ALA A 747 13.23 -22.64 -2.56
C ALA A 747 13.08 -21.60 -1.43
N VAL A 748 11.85 -21.12 -1.23
CA VAL A 748 11.52 -19.97 -0.38
C VAL A 748 11.70 -20.26 1.11
N VAL A 749 11.37 -21.47 1.58
CA VAL A 749 11.46 -21.82 3.02
C VAL A 749 12.88 -21.71 3.55
N LYS A 750 13.89 -21.80 2.69
CA LYS A 750 15.32 -21.67 3.05
C LYS A 750 15.77 -20.20 3.17
N THR A 751 15.01 -19.26 2.62
CA THR A 751 15.38 -17.84 2.48
C THR A 751 15.16 -17.03 3.76
N GLY A 752 15.86 -15.89 3.88
CA GLY A 752 15.63 -14.91 4.93
C GLY A 752 14.22 -14.28 4.89
N ILE A 753 13.60 -14.19 3.71
CA ILE A 753 12.25 -13.63 3.53
C ILE A 753 11.21 -14.46 4.29
N PHE A 754 11.23 -15.79 4.10
CA PHE A 754 10.31 -16.69 4.80
C PHE A 754 10.53 -16.67 6.31
N LYS A 755 11.79 -16.72 6.76
CA LYS A 755 12.15 -16.65 8.19
C LYS A 755 11.60 -15.40 8.85
N ARG A 756 11.77 -14.25 8.19
CA ARG A 756 11.22 -12.97 8.64
C ARG A 756 9.69 -13.01 8.77
N ARG A 757 8.98 -13.52 7.75
CA ARG A 757 7.51 -13.66 7.79
C ARG A 757 7.05 -14.61 8.89
N LEU A 758 7.72 -15.74 9.07
CA LEU A 758 7.40 -16.70 10.12
C LEU A 758 7.53 -16.07 11.51
N ILE A 759 8.58 -15.30 11.77
CA ILE A 759 8.74 -14.55 13.02
C ILE A 759 7.60 -13.56 13.23
N HIS A 760 7.26 -12.77 12.20
CA HIS A 760 6.19 -11.78 12.29
C HIS A 760 4.83 -12.42 12.59
N VAL A 761 4.49 -13.51 11.89
CA VAL A 761 3.27 -14.28 12.12
C VAL A 761 3.28 -14.91 13.51
N ALA A 762 4.36 -15.56 13.92
CA ALA A 762 4.49 -16.17 15.24
C ALA A 762 4.35 -15.15 16.38
N ARG A 763 4.89 -13.92 16.23
CA ARG A 763 4.68 -12.80 17.16
C ARG A 763 3.20 -12.40 17.22
N ARG A 764 2.50 -12.28 16.08
CA ARG A 764 1.05 -11.96 16.02
C ARG A 764 0.15 -13.05 16.61
N PHE A 765 0.52 -14.33 16.46
CA PHE A 765 -0.11 -15.45 17.17
C PHE A 765 0.22 -15.47 18.67
N GLY A 766 1.25 -14.73 19.10
CA GLY A 766 1.72 -14.69 20.50
C GLY A 766 2.50 -15.95 20.89
N ALA A 767 3.04 -16.67 19.91
CA ALA A 767 3.97 -17.78 20.14
C ALA A 767 5.38 -17.28 20.51
N ILE A 768 5.75 -16.07 20.07
CA ILE A 768 7.03 -15.43 20.38
C ILE A 768 6.78 -14.06 21.03
N LYS A 769 7.54 -13.73 22.08
CA LYS A 769 7.48 -12.40 22.72
C LYS A 769 8.23 -11.36 21.87
N LYS A 770 7.80 -10.09 21.96
CA LYS A 770 8.36 -8.98 21.18
C LYS A 770 9.87 -8.74 21.40
N TRP A 771 10.35 -8.95 22.62
CA TRP A 771 11.72 -8.61 23.05
C TRP A 771 12.73 -9.75 22.88
N VAL A 772 12.34 -10.88 22.28
CA VAL A 772 13.27 -12.00 22.07
C VAL A 772 14.32 -11.59 21.03
N ASP A 773 15.59 -11.59 21.43
CA ASP A 773 16.73 -11.35 20.54
C ASP A 773 17.09 -12.65 19.81
N PHE A 774 16.90 -12.65 18.49
CA PHE A 774 17.17 -13.79 17.63
C PHE A 774 18.66 -14.06 17.38
N GLY A 775 19.57 -13.19 17.82
CA GLY A 775 21.01 -13.49 17.82
C GLY A 775 21.39 -14.69 18.70
N SER A 776 20.50 -15.08 19.63
CA SER A 776 20.72 -16.18 20.59
C SER A 776 19.95 -17.47 20.29
N VAL A 777 19.07 -17.48 19.28
CA VAL A 777 18.17 -18.60 18.95
C VAL A 777 18.48 -19.14 17.56
N SER A 778 18.59 -20.46 17.41
CA SER A 778 18.69 -21.09 16.09
C SER A 778 17.37 -20.90 15.32
N LEU A 779 17.37 -19.99 14.34
CA LEU A 779 16.25 -19.77 13.42
C LEU A 779 15.79 -21.07 12.74
N ARG A 780 16.73 -21.98 12.44
CA ARG A 780 16.44 -23.28 11.84
C ARG A 780 15.58 -24.16 12.76
N ASN A 781 15.89 -24.21 14.04
CA ASN A 781 15.10 -24.98 15.01
C ASN A 781 13.72 -24.37 15.23
N LEU A 782 13.64 -23.04 15.20
CA LEU A 782 12.38 -22.31 15.31
C LEU A 782 11.45 -22.64 14.14
N ILE A 783 11.95 -22.62 12.90
CA ILE A 783 11.17 -22.99 11.71
C ILE A 783 10.63 -24.41 11.86
N LYS A 784 11.50 -25.36 12.21
CA LYS A 784 11.11 -26.76 12.40
C LYS A 784 10.03 -26.94 13.48
N SER A 785 10.03 -26.09 14.52
CA SER A 785 9.01 -26.16 15.58
C SER A 785 7.61 -25.67 15.16
N PHE A 786 7.52 -24.94 14.04
CA PHE A 786 6.24 -24.45 13.50
C PHE A 786 5.81 -25.19 12.24
N GLU A 787 6.61 -26.12 11.72
CA GLU A 787 6.23 -26.95 10.58
C GLU A 787 4.87 -27.64 10.84
N ASP A 788 4.03 -27.71 9.82
CA ASP A 788 2.65 -28.23 9.89
C ASP A 788 1.71 -27.52 10.87
N THR A 789 2.00 -26.25 11.22
CA THR A 789 1.11 -25.42 12.04
C THR A 789 0.48 -24.28 11.23
N VAL A 790 -0.65 -23.76 11.74
CA VAL A 790 -1.31 -22.55 11.21
C VAL A 790 -0.39 -21.32 11.15
N ILE A 791 0.68 -21.29 11.95
CA ILE A 791 1.70 -20.22 11.91
C ILE A 791 2.52 -20.33 10.63
N TYR A 792 2.93 -21.54 10.28
CA TYR A 792 3.74 -21.81 9.09
C TYR A 792 2.94 -21.64 7.81
N GLU A 793 1.70 -22.14 7.78
CA GLU A 793 0.77 -21.93 6.66
C GLU A 793 0.50 -20.44 6.40
N GLU A 794 0.22 -19.67 7.46
CA GLU A 794 -0.01 -18.23 7.34
C GLU A 794 1.26 -17.49 6.89
N ALA A 795 2.44 -17.92 7.34
CA ALA A 795 3.72 -17.35 6.90
C ALA A 795 3.99 -17.62 5.42
N LEU A 796 3.75 -18.84 4.94
CA LEU A 796 3.85 -19.18 3.52
C LEU A 796 2.87 -18.33 2.70
N LYS A 797 1.61 -18.24 3.14
CA LYS A 797 0.59 -17.41 2.48
C LYS A 797 1.02 -15.95 2.39
N GLU A 798 1.61 -15.37 3.43
CA GLU A 798 2.17 -14.02 3.38
C GLU A 798 3.28 -13.88 2.35
N VAL A 799 4.22 -14.83 2.29
CA VAL A 799 5.31 -14.77 1.31
C VAL A 799 4.77 -14.81 -0.12
N PHE A 800 3.86 -15.73 -0.42
CA PHE A 800 3.28 -15.88 -1.76
C PHE A 800 2.39 -14.70 -2.19
N THR A 801 1.90 -13.90 -1.26
CA THR A 801 0.98 -12.78 -1.56
C THR A 801 1.64 -11.41 -1.46
N LYS A 802 2.70 -11.25 -0.66
CA LYS A 802 3.35 -9.95 -0.42
C LYS A 802 4.77 -9.88 -0.95
N ASP A 803 5.50 -10.99 -0.99
CA ASP A 803 6.91 -10.98 -1.36
C ASP A 803 7.17 -11.60 -2.73
N LEU A 804 6.23 -12.36 -3.29
CA LEU A 804 6.34 -13.08 -4.57
C LEU A 804 5.06 -12.95 -5.39
N ASP A 805 5.16 -13.25 -6.69
CA ASP A 805 4.01 -13.30 -7.59
C ASP A 805 3.94 -14.66 -8.31
N LEU A 806 3.42 -15.67 -7.62
CA LEU A 806 3.26 -17.03 -8.18
C LEU A 806 2.31 -17.03 -9.39
N LYS A 807 1.29 -16.17 -9.38
CA LYS A 807 0.28 -16.15 -10.44
C LYS A 807 0.91 -15.73 -11.77
N ASN A 808 1.65 -14.61 -11.76
CA ASN A 808 2.32 -14.15 -12.98
C ASN A 808 3.53 -15.02 -13.32
N LEU A 809 4.22 -15.62 -12.34
CA LEU A 809 5.30 -16.58 -12.62
C LEU A 809 4.79 -17.75 -13.47
N VAL A 810 3.67 -18.36 -13.08
CA VAL A 810 3.04 -19.47 -13.84
C VAL A 810 2.53 -19.01 -15.21
N ASN A 811 2.28 -17.71 -15.39
CA ASN A 811 1.82 -17.17 -16.67
C ASN A 811 2.97 -16.83 -17.64
N VAL A 812 4.17 -16.57 -17.12
CA VAL A 812 5.35 -16.23 -17.96
C VAL A 812 6.21 -17.44 -18.31
N LEU A 813 6.14 -18.49 -17.50
CA LEU A 813 6.65 -19.83 -17.82
C LEU A 813 5.66 -20.48 -18.81
#